data_AF-A0AAN8ZVA2-F1
#
_entry.id   AF-A0AAN8ZVA2-F1
#
_cell.length_a   1.000
_cell.length_b   1.000
_cell.length_c   1.000
_cell.angle_alpha   90.00
_cell.angle_beta   90.00
_cell.angle_gamma   90.00
#
_symmetry.space_group_name_H-M   'P 1'
#
loop_
_entity.id
_entity.type
_entity.pdbx_description
1 polymer ?
#
loop_
_entity_poly.entity_id
_entity_poly.type
_entity_poly.pdbx_seq_one_letter_code
_entity_poly.pdbx_strand_id
1 'polypeptide(L)'
;MRLRVSSMVFGGAVSFATLVLLYQVLSLPPDTSPPGEQKEIRSIESRLRRLEDDIETNQRTIHEIKDLLRQLASTNVKARALLGPQDELLLSNDIGRNGNIELNNGVIKGGEVPKKGKHGPARYNMSYASVMQDDCIFGQAAPSPVDIQMEDVYNLVKFDNLDGGAWKQGWAITYDANQWSPQKKLRVFVVPHSHNDPGWIKTFEQYYIDQTKHIFDNMVDKLTQDQRRKFIWAEISYLSLWWNAQTDAVKDKFRRLVDRGQLEIVTGGWVMNDEASTHYFAMLEQLIEGHEWLKLNIGVKPNNGWAIDPFGMTPTMAYLLKRMGLENMLIQRVHYSIKKHFAREKNLEFKWRQIWDTGSSTDIFCHMMPFYSYDVPHTCGPDPKICCQFDFHRLSGSGVTCPWRIPPQAINEHNVESRANLLLDQYRKKAQLYRSNLLLVPLGDDFRYTRFDEWDKQYDNYQKLFDFMNSKAELNVEAQFGTLADYFRALHEESDTPAGEEHGIFPSLSGDFFTYADRDDHYWSGYYTSRPFHKKLDRVLEAYLRGAEILYSSMLASQSNIGSPLKEFSNNLLDRLVIARRHLALFQHHDGITGTAKDHVVIDYAKKMLEALHNCQHVIQQSAHYLLTFNQQSYTGEPGALHFEMGEKFIEHNKIASQMVIALRDGSVVPIVLYNSDAHRRRELFTLRTSSPYVEVLSGKDQPTSFQVDPVFIKSGEAADNMFDVTFMVDLAALSLTTYTLKALEPGKLNQM
;
A
#
# COMPACT_ATOMS: atom_id res chain seq x y z
N MET A 1 -1.24 -68.75 36.59
CA MET A 1 -2.07 -69.42 35.55
C MET A 1 -3.51 -68.89 35.52
N ARG A 2 -3.73 -67.56 35.54
CA ARG A 2 -5.07 -66.94 35.37
C ARG A 2 -5.08 -65.63 34.55
N LEU A 3 -4.01 -65.33 33.81
CA LEU A 3 -3.88 -64.10 33.01
C LEU A 3 -3.55 -64.33 31.53
N ARG A 4 -3.64 -65.57 31.03
CA ARG A 4 -3.42 -65.90 29.60
C ARG A 4 -4.68 -66.28 28.82
N VAL A 5 -5.87 -66.26 29.45
CA VAL A 5 -7.13 -66.66 28.79
C VAL A 5 -7.99 -65.46 28.36
N SER A 6 -7.84 -64.27 28.97
CA SER A 6 -8.63 -63.09 28.56
C SER A 6 -8.13 -62.38 27.28
N SER A 7 -6.84 -62.44 26.96
CA SER A 7 -6.31 -61.74 25.77
C SER A 7 -6.58 -62.47 24.45
N MET A 8 -6.83 -63.79 24.49
CA MET A 8 -7.15 -64.57 23.29
C MET A 8 -8.62 -64.42 22.87
N VAL A 9 -9.53 -64.24 23.82
CA VAL A 9 -10.97 -64.06 23.55
C VAL A 9 -11.27 -62.66 23.00
N PHE A 10 -10.56 -61.63 23.48
CA PHE A 10 -10.75 -60.25 22.99
C PHE A 10 -10.14 -60.04 21.59
N GLY A 11 -8.97 -60.63 21.32
CA GLY A 11 -8.35 -60.58 20.00
C GLY A 11 -9.15 -61.34 18.93
N GLY A 12 -9.76 -62.47 19.29
CA GLY A 12 -10.62 -63.25 18.40
C GLY A 12 -11.94 -62.54 18.05
N ALA A 13 -12.57 -61.88 19.02
CA ALA A 13 -13.82 -61.16 18.80
C ALA A 13 -13.65 -59.92 17.90
N VAL A 14 -12.55 -59.17 18.07
CA VAL A 14 -12.24 -58.00 17.24
C VAL A 14 -11.87 -58.41 15.82
N SER A 15 -11.14 -59.53 15.66
CA SER A 15 -10.77 -60.06 14.34
C SER A 15 -11.97 -60.64 13.57
N PHE A 16 -12.91 -61.28 14.28
CA PHE A 16 -14.14 -61.78 13.66
C PHE A 16 -15.09 -60.63 13.28
N ALA A 17 -15.22 -59.60 14.11
CA ALA A 17 -16.01 -58.41 13.80
C ALA A 17 -15.46 -57.63 12.59
N THR A 18 -14.12 -57.52 12.46
CA THR A 18 -13.49 -56.88 11.29
C THR A 18 -13.62 -57.72 10.02
N LEU A 19 -13.55 -59.05 10.11
CA LEU A 19 -13.80 -59.94 8.97
C LEU A 19 -15.27 -59.93 8.50
N VAL A 20 -16.22 -59.84 9.43
CA VAL A 20 -17.65 -59.72 9.08
C VAL A 20 -17.96 -58.34 8.48
N LEU A 21 -17.34 -57.27 8.97
CA LEU A 21 -17.42 -55.94 8.36
C LEU A 21 -16.76 -55.90 6.97
N LEU A 22 -15.61 -56.53 6.79
CA LEU A 22 -14.97 -56.63 5.47
C LEU A 22 -15.82 -57.45 4.49
N TYR A 23 -16.42 -58.55 4.94
CA TYR A 23 -17.31 -59.37 4.12
C TYR A 23 -18.59 -58.60 3.74
N GLN A 24 -19.16 -57.81 4.65
CA GLN A 24 -20.31 -56.96 4.34
C GLN A 24 -19.96 -55.81 3.39
N VAL A 25 -18.77 -55.22 3.49
CA VAL A 25 -18.30 -54.17 2.58
C VAL A 25 -17.96 -54.72 1.19
N LEU A 26 -17.43 -55.94 1.10
CA LEU A 26 -17.10 -56.61 -0.17
C LEU A 26 -18.31 -57.28 -0.86
N SER A 27 -19.45 -57.38 -0.18
CA SER A 27 -20.68 -58.00 -0.72
C SER A 27 -21.73 -56.98 -1.22
N LEU A 28 -21.39 -55.69 -1.25
CA LEU A 28 -22.30 -54.65 -1.77
C LEU A 28 -22.19 -54.54 -3.30
N PRO A 29 -23.31 -54.35 -4.03
CA PRO A 29 -23.28 -54.16 -5.48
C PRO A 29 -22.54 -52.86 -5.83
N PRO A 30 -21.96 -52.75 -7.04
CA PRO A 30 -21.12 -51.62 -7.40
C PRO A 30 -22.00 -50.42 -7.80
N ASP A 31 -22.64 -49.76 -6.83
CA ASP A 31 -23.13 -48.38 -6.99
C ASP A 31 -23.65 -47.78 -5.67
N THR A 32 -22.77 -47.52 -4.70
CA THR A 32 -23.10 -46.61 -3.58
C THR A 32 -21.86 -45.90 -3.05
N SER A 33 -21.65 -44.64 -3.44
CA SER A 33 -20.71 -43.70 -2.80
C SER A 33 -21.37 -43.05 -1.57
N PRO A 34 -20.62 -42.68 -0.50
CA PRO A 34 -21.20 -42.05 0.68
C PRO A 34 -21.72 -40.62 0.38
N PRO A 35 -22.75 -40.12 1.10
CA PRO A 35 -23.47 -38.88 0.74
C PRO A 35 -22.67 -37.57 0.88
N GLY A 36 -21.44 -37.62 1.40
CA GLY A 36 -20.60 -36.44 1.66
C GLY A 36 -19.66 -36.06 0.50
N GLU A 37 -19.00 -37.04 -0.13
CA GLU A 37 -17.99 -36.80 -1.17
C GLU A 37 -18.61 -36.28 -2.49
N GLN A 38 -19.82 -36.74 -2.85
CA GLN A 38 -20.49 -36.25 -4.05
C GLN A 38 -20.84 -34.76 -4.00
N LYS A 39 -21.01 -34.19 -2.79
CA LYS A 39 -21.37 -32.77 -2.65
C LYS A 39 -20.15 -31.86 -2.83
N GLU A 40 -18.98 -32.30 -2.36
CA GLU A 40 -17.71 -31.61 -2.59
C GLU A 40 -17.23 -31.78 -4.03
N ILE A 41 -17.35 -32.98 -4.62
CA ILE A 41 -17.00 -33.22 -6.02
C ILE A 41 -17.89 -32.40 -6.95
N ARG A 42 -19.22 -32.39 -6.74
CA ARG A 42 -20.13 -31.53 -7.53
C ARG A 42 -19.85 -30.04 -7.31
N SER A 43 -19.44 -29.63 -6.11
CA SER A 43 -19.02 -28.26 -5.84
C SER A 43 -17.78 -27.89 -6.64
N ILE A 44 -16.77 -28.76 -6.66
CA ILE A 44 -15.53 -28.59 -7.43
C ILE A 44 -15.83 -28.58 -8.93
N GLU A 45 -16.63 -29.52 -9.45
CA GLU A 45 -17.06 -29.55 -10.84
C GLU A 45 -17.84 -28.29 -11.24
N SER A 46 -18.70 -27.77 -10.35
CA SER A 46 -19.44 -26.52 -10.59
C SER A 46 -18.54 -25.28 -10.61
N ARG A 47 -17.41 -25.32 -9.90
CA ARG A 47 -16.40 -24.26 -9.89
C ARG A 47 -15.50 -24.38 -11.13
N LEU A 48 -15.17 -25.61 -11.53
CA LEU A 48 -14.41 -25.89 -12.75
C LEU A 48 -15.18 -25.44 -13.99
N ARG A 49 -16.46 -25.79 -14.10
CA ARG A 49 -17.32 -25.33 -15.20
C ARG A 49 -17.47 -23.81 -15.26
N ARG A 50 -17.60 -23.16 -14.10
CA ARG A 50 -17.62 -21.69 -14.05
C ARG A 50 -16.31 -21.08 -14.52
N LEU A 51 -15.18 -21.67 -14.15
CA LEU A 51 -13.87 -21.23 -14.62
C LEU A 51 -13.71 -21.47 -16.14
N GLU A 52 -14.21 -22.58 -16.67
CA GLU A 52 -14.22 -22.86 -18.11
C GLU A 52 -15.09 -21.84 -18.87
N ASP A 53 -16.31 -21.57 -18.38
CA ASP A 53 -17.22 -20.55 -18.94
C ASP A 53 -16.59 -19.14 -18.89
N ASP A 54 -15.93 -18.79 -17.78
CA ASP A 54 -15.23 -17.51 -17.62
C ASP A 54 -14.04 -17.40 -18.59
N ILE A 55 -13.30 -18.50 -18.82
CA ILE A 55 -12.20 -18.55 -19.79
C ILE A 55 -12.74 -18.37 -21.22
N GLU A 56 -13.80 -19.06 -21.61
CA GLU A 56 -14.43 -18.90 -22.93
C GLU A 56 -14.98 -17.48 -23.12
N THR A 57 -15.57 -16.90 -22.08
CA THR A 57 -16.07 -15.52 -22.11
C THR A 57 -14.92 -14.53 -22.28
N ASN A 58 -13.83 -14.71 -21.55
CA ASN A 58 -12.64 -13.88 -21.70
C ASN A 58 -12.00 -14.03 -23.10
N GLN A 59 -11.94 -15.24 -23.63
CA GLN A 59 -11.43 -15.47 -24.99
C GLN A 59 -12.28 -14.79 -26.06
N ARG A 60 -13.61 -14.79 -25.92
CA ARG A 60 -14.53 -14.03 -26.79
C ARG A 60 -14.31 -12.53 -26.68
N THR A 61 -14.24 -12.00 -25.47
CA THR A 61 -13.96 -10.57 -25.23
C THR A 61 -12.62 -10.15 -25.84
N ILE A 62 -11.58 -10.98 -25.72
CA ILE A 62 -10.27 -10.73 -26.35
C ILE A 62 -10.40 -10.70 -27.89
N HIS A 63 -11.18 -11.60 -28.49
CA HIS A 63 -11.41 -11.60 -29.93
C HIS A 63 -12.16 -10.33 -30.38
N GLU A 64 -13.21 -9.92 -29.65
CA GLU A 64 -13.94 -8.69 -29.93
C GLU A 64 -13.05 -7.44 -29.84
N ILE A 65 -12.19 -7.37 -28.82
CA ILE A 65 -11.20 -6.30 -28.67
C ILE A 65 -10.21 -6.30 -29.85
N LYS A 66 -9.73 -7.48 -30.28
CA LYS A 66 -8.84 -7.61 -31.43
C LYS A 66 -9.51 -7.17 -32.74
N ASP A 67 -10.77 -7.51 -32.95
CA ASP A 67 -11.50 -7.12 -34.16
C ASP A 67 -11.82 -5.62 -34.19
N LEU A 68 -12.15 -5.02 -33.04
CA LEU A 68 -12.25 -3.56 -32.88
C LEU A 68 -10.90 -2.87 -33.19
N LEU A 69 -9.80 -3.42 -32.69
CA LEU A 69 -8.46 -2.91 -32.97
C LEU A 69 -8.09 -3.01 -34.46
N ARG A 70 -8.45 -4.12 -35.13
CA ARG A 70 -8.27 -4.29 -36.59
C ARG A 70 -9.08 -3.27 -37.40
N GLN A 71 -10.32 -3.00 -37.00
CA GLN A 71 -11.15 -1.96 -37.63
C GLN A 71 -10.54 -0.57 -37.45
N LEU A 72 -10.09 -0.23 -36.23
CA LEU A 72 -9.45 1.06 -35.94
C LEU A 72 -8.11 1.24 -36.68
N ALA A 73 -7.34 0.16 -36.84
CA ALA A 73 -6.05 0.16 -37.55
C ALA A 73 -6.17 0.45 -39.05
N SER A 74 -7.35 0.25 -39.66
CA SER A 74 -7.60 0.64 -41.06
C SER A 74 -7.64 2.16 -41.29
N THR A 75 -7.85 2.94 -40.22
CA THR A 75 -8.03 4.40 -40.25
C THR A 75 -7.00 5.19 -39.45
N ASN A 76 -6.23 4.56 -38.55
CA ASN A 76 -5.30 5.26 -37.66
C ASN A 76 -3.98 4.48 -37.47
N VAL A 77 -2.87 5.09 -37.89
CA VAL A 77 -1.52 4.49 -37.87
C VAL A 77 -1.04 4.13 -36.45
N LYS A 78 -1.51 4.82 -35.40
CA LYS A 78 -1.12 4.53 -34.00
C LYS A 78 -1.73 3.23 -33.45
N ALA A 79 -2.89 2.79 -33.95
CA ALA A 79 -3.52 1.54 -33.53
C ALA A 79 -2.75 0.29 -34.02
N ARG A 80 -1.94 0.44 -35.07
CA ARG A 80 -1.16 -0.64 -35.68
C ARG A 80 -0.03 -1.15 -34.79
N ALA A 81 0.50 -0.30 -33.88
CA ALA A 81 1.56 -0.66 -32.94
C ALA A 81 1.09 -1.52 -31.75
N LEU A 82 -0.23 -1.69 -31.57
CA LEU A 82 -0.82 -2.49 -30.49
C LEU A 82 -1.10 -3.95 -30.91
N LEU A 83 -0.90 -4.30 -32.18
CA LEU A 83 -1.08 -5.66 -32.70
C LEU A 83 0.26 -6.41 -32.68
N GLY A 84 0.25 -7.65 -32.21
CA GLY A 84 1.44 -8.50 -32.13
C GLY A 84 1.93 -9.00 -33.50
N PRO A 85 3.17 -9.51 -33.61
CA PRO A 85 3.80 -9.89 -34.88
C PRO A 85 3.11 -11.04 -35.64
N GLN A 86 2.20 -11.79 -35.01
CA GLN A 86 1.42 -12.84 -35.69
C GLN A 86 0.11 -12.33 -36.34
N ASP A 87 -0.26 -11.06 -36.13
CA ASP A 87 -1.50 -10.44 -36.62
C ASP A 87 -1.27 -9.52 -37.84
N GLU A 88 -0.12 -9.62 -38.54
CA GLU A 88 0.16 -8.87 -39.78
C GLU A 88 -0.72 -9.34 -40.96
N LEU A 89 -1.43 -8.39 -41.58
CA LEU A 89 -2.29 -8.60 -42.74
C LEU A 89 -1.55 -9.26 -43.92
N LEU A 90 -2.03 -10.43 -44.33
CA LEU A 90 -1.97 -10.90 -45.71
C LEU A 90 -2.87 -10.00 -46.59
N LEU A 91 -2.33 -8.89 -47.07
CA LEU A 91 -2.86 -8.21 -48.24
C LEU A 91 -2.03 -8.65 -49.45
N SER A 92 -2.66 -9.49 -50.27
CA SER A 92 -2.15 -9.99 -51.55
C SER A 92 -1.69 -8.85 -52.46
N ASN A 93 -0.44 -8.98 -52.93
CA ASN A 93 0.11 -8.28 -54.08
C ASN A 93 -0.69 -8.64 -55.33
N ASP A 94 -1.46 -7.71 -55.86
CA ASP A 94 -1.87 -7.70 -57.27
C ASP A 94 -2.40 -6.31 -57.62
N ILE A 95 -1.52 -5.39 -58.06
CA ILE A 95 -1.76 -4.49 -59.21
C ILE A 95 -0.39 -4.13 -59.80
N GLY A 96 -0.18 -4.57 -61.04
CA GLY A 96 1.04 -4.39 -61.81
C GLY A 96 1.26 -2.99 -62.39
N ARG A 97 2.48 -2.83 -62.91
CA ARG A 97 3.01 -1.70 -63.68
C ARG A 97 2.15 -1.33 -64.91
N ASN A 98 2.24 -0.04 -65.24
CA ASN A 98 1.98 0.66 -66.51
C ASN A 98 0.57 1.23 -66.78
N GLY A 99 0.51 2.55 -66.97
CA GLY A 99 -0.56 3.23 -67.71
C GLY A 99 -0.78 4.69 -67.28
N ASN A 100 -0.16 5.64 -67.98
CA ASN A 100 -0.45 7.08 -67.91
C ASN A 100 -1.94 7.37 -68.19
N ILE A 101 -2.61 8.18 -67.37
CA ILE A 101 -3.78 8.98 -67.80
C ILE A 101 -3.72 10.38 -67.17
N GLU A 102 -3.98 11.36 -68.04
CA GLU A 102 -3.77 12.80 -67.97
C GLU A 102 -4.59 13.54 -66.90
N LEU A 103 -3.97 14.59 -66.36
CA LEU A 103 -4.64 15.68 -65.66
C LEU A 103 -5.47 16.48 -66.67
N ASN A 104 -6.80 16.52 -66.50
CA ASN A 104 -7.64 17.47 -67.23
C ASN A 104 -8.47 18.34 -66.28
N ASN A 105 -8.33 19.64 -66.48
CA ASN A 105 -8.96 20.73 -65.75
C ASN A 105 -10.48 20.74 -65.97
N GLY A 106 -11.24 20.57 -64.89
CA GLY A 106 -12.69 20.77 -64.86
C GLY A 106 -13.10 21.60 -63.65
N VAL A 107 -13.41 22.87 -63.87
CA VAL A 107 -13.88 23.85 -62.88
C VAL A 107 -15.19 23.38 -62.24
N ILE A 108 -15.17 23.10 -60.92
CA ILE A 108 -16.40 23.00 -60.12
C ILE A 108 -16.74 24.41 -59.63
N LYS A 109 -17.86 24.95 -60.12
CA LYS A 109 -18.43 26.24 -59.69
C LYS A 109 -18.77 26.18 -58.20
N GLY A 110 -18.11 27.03 -57.41
CA GLY A 110 -18.43 27.23 -56.00
C GLY A 110 -19.81 27.88 -55.85
N GLY A 111 -20.72 27.20 -55.16
CA GLY A 111 -21.87 27.81 -54.53
C GLY A 111 -21.43 28.71 -53.37
N GLU A 112 -22.16 29.79 -53.16
CA GLU A 112 -21.85 30.88 -52.25
C GLU A 112 -21.50 30.42 -50.82
N VAL A 113 -20.30 30.78 -50.38
CA VAL A 113 -19.88 30.70 -48.97
C VAL A 113 -20.70 31.73 -48.18
N PRO A 114 -21.42 31.34 -47.11
CA PRO A 114 -22.09 32.30 -46.25
C PRO A 114 -21.07 33.29 -45.70
N LYS A 115 -21.32 34.58 -45.91
CA LYS A 115 -20.48 35.67 -45.41
C LYS A 115 -20.23 35.49 -43.92
N LYS A 116 -18.95 35.55 -43.51
CA LYS A 116 -18.51 35.63 -42.11
C LYS A 116 -19.34 36.68 -41.37
N GLY A 117 -20.31 36.22 -40.59
CA GLY A 117 -20.82 37.00 -39.47
C GLY A 117 -19.66 37.30 -38.54
N LYS A 118 -19.57 38.54 -38.05
CA LYS A 118 -18.64 38.94 -36.99
C LYS A 118 -19.03 38.21 -35.69
N HIS A 119 -18.70 36.93 -35.57
CA HIS A 119 -18.64 36.27 -34.28
C HIS A 119 -17.24 36.48 -33.73
N GLY A 120 -17.18 37.11 -32.56
CA GLY A 120 -15.95 37.27 -31.78
C GLY A 120 -15.27 35.91 -31.53
N PRO A 121 -14.01 35.91 -31.10
CA PRO A 121 -13.25 34.68 -30.94
C PRO A 121 -14.01 33.74 -30.00
N ALA A 122 -14.32 32.54 -30.49
CA ALA A 122 -14.84 31.46 -29.66
C ALA A 122 -13.83 31.24 -28.53
N ARG A 123 -14.21 31.62 -27.31
CA ARG A 123 -13.43 31.32 -26.11
C ARG A 123 -13.48 29.81 -25.92
N TYR A 124 -12.42 29.13 -26.34
CA TYR A 124 -12.14 27.79 -25.83
C TYR A 124 -12.03 27.90 -24.30
N ASN A 125 -12.86 27.14 -23.58
CA ASN A 125 -12.80 27.05 -22.13
C ASN A 125 -11.47 26.40 -21.75
N MET A 126 -10.47 27.22 -21.44
CA MET A 126 -9.32 26.75 -20.69
C MET A 126 -9.78 26.40 -19.28
N SER A 127 -9.28 25.29 -18.72
CA SER A 127 -9.28 25.08 -17.29
C SER A 127 -8.70 26.33 -16.61
N TYR A 128 -9.47 26.98 -15.74
CA TYR A 128 -9.08 28.22 -15.04
C TYR A 128 -8.05 27.96 -13.91
N ALA A 129 -7.13 27.01 -14.09
CA ALA A 129 -5.97 26.92 -13.22
C ALA A 129 -5.00 28.03 -13.65
N SER A 130 -4.85 29.07 -12.81
CA SER A 130 -3.79 30.05 -13.00
C SER A 130 -2.47 29.37 -12.64
N VAL A 131 -1.69 28.97 -13.64
CA VAL A 131 -0.31 28.52 -13.41
C VAL A 131 0.49 29.75 -12.98
N MET A 132 1.08 29.73 -11.79
CA MET A 132 1.93 30.83 -11.36
C MET A 132 3.21 30.84 -12.20
N GLN A 133 3.76 32.03 -12.44
CA GLN A 133 4.97 32.15 -13.25
C GLN A 133 6.15 31.39 -12.61
N ASP A 134 6.19 31.33 -11.28
CA ASP A 134 7.19 30.56 -10.54
C ASP A 134 7.04 29.04 -10.78
N ASP A 135 5.82 28.52 -10.91
CA ASP A 135 5.57 27.11 -11.25
C ASP A 135 6.08 26.79 -12.66
N CYS A 136 5.89 27.72 -13.61
CA CYS A 136 6.45 27.60 -14.96
C CYS A 136 7.98 27.61 -14.95
N ILE A 137 8.60 28.47 -14.12
CA ILE A 137 10.07 28.55 -13.99
C ILE A 137 10.61 27.25 -13.39
N PHE A 138 9.98 26.75 -12.33
CA PHE A 138 10.32 25.46 -11.72
C PHE A 138 10.21 24.31 -12.72
N GLY A 139 9.10 24.23 -13.47
CA GLY A 139 8.89 23.20 -14.48
C GLY A 139 9.82 23.30 -15.71
N GLN A 140 10.46 24.44 -15.93
CA GLN A 140 11.45 24.65 -17.01
C GLN A 140 12.90 24.43 -16.56
N ALA A 141 13.15 24.38 -15.25
CA ALA A 141 14.50 24.18 -14.74
C ALA A 141 14.97 22.74 -14.98
N ALA A 142 16.21 22.59 -15.44
CA ALA A 142 16.81 21.28 -15.60
C ALA A 142 17.07 20.65 -14.22
N PRO A 143 16.78 19.34 -14.04
CA PRO A 143 17.14 18.64 -12.81
C PRO A 143 18.65 18.67 -12.58
N SER A 144 19.05 18.71 -11.30
CA SER A 144 20.45 18.58 -10.93
C SER A 144 20.97 17.19 -11.30
N PRO A 145 22.19 17.07 -11.87
CA PRO A 145 22.75 15.76 -12.17
C PRO A 145 22.92 14.93 -10.91
N VAL A 146 22.80 13.61 -11.07
CA VAL A 146 23.05 12.61 -10.03
C VAL A 146 24.15 11.66 -10.48
N ASP A 147 24.82 11.03 -9.53
CA ASP A 147 25.85 10.03 -9.81
C ASP A 147 25.27 8.74 -10.40
N ILE A 148 24.03 8.40 -9.99
CA ILE A 148 23.32 7.19 -10.42
C ILE A 148 21.91 7.55 -10.86
N GLN A 149 21.60 7.34 -12.14
CA GLN A 149 20.24 7.40 -12.66
C GLN A 149 19.73 5.97 -12.89
N MET A 150 18.59 5.60 -12.29
CA MET A 150 18.09 4.23 -12.40
C MET A 150 17.77 3.83 -13.84
N GLU A 151 17.29 4.74 -14.69
CA GLU A 151 17.07 4.45 -16.12
C GLU A 151 18.36 3.98 -16.81
N ASP A 152 19.50 4.64 -16.53
CA ASP A 152 20.80 4.24 -17.08
C ASP A 152 21.27 2.90 -16.51
N VAL A 153 21.03 2.65 -15.22
CA VAL A 153 21.32 1.37 -14.57
C VAL A 153 20.53 0.23 -15.24
N TYR A 154 19.25 0.44 -15.52
CA TYR A 154 18.41 -0.54 -16.22
C TYR A 154 18.91 -0.83 -17.65
N ASN A 155 19.45 0.18 -18.35
CA ASN A 155 20.07 -0.01 -19.66
C ASN A 155 21.43 -0.75 -19.60
N LEU A 156 22.14 -0.63 -18.48
CA LEU A 156 23.46 -1.25 -18.27
C LEU A 156 23.37 -2.70 -17.78
N VAL A 157 22.44 -3.00 -16.87
CA VAL A 157 22.32 -4.30 -16.22
C VAL A 157 21.75 -5.34 -17.18
N LYS A 158 22.43 -6.48 -17.32
CA LYS A 158 22.04 -7.57 -18.23
C LYS A 158 20.87 -8.43 -17.72
N PHE A 159 20.50 -8.28 -16.45
CA PHE A 159 19.52 -9.11 -15.75
C PHE A 159 19.80 -10.62 -15.86
N ASP A 160 21.08 -11.00 -15.76
CA ASP A 160 21.48 -12.41 -15.73
C ASP A 160 21.17 -13.06 -14.36
N ASN A 161 20.60 -14.27 -14.40
CA ASN A 161 20.26 -15.06 -13.21
C ASN A 161 21.26 -16.21 -13.02
N LEU A 162 22.53 -15.86 -12.82
CA LEU A 162 23.61 -16.83 -12.59
C LEU A 162 23.68 -17.23 -11.12
N ASP A 163 23.92 -18.53 -10.83
CA ASP A 163 24.11 -19.03 -9.47
C ASP A 163 25.42 -18.50 -8.86
N GLY A 164 25.29 -17.60 -7.89
CA GLY A 164 26.40 -16.98 -7.14
C GLY A 164 27.01 -17.84 -6.03
N GLY A 165 26.56 -19.08 -5.85
CA GLY A 165 27.02 -20.00 -4.82
C GLY A 165 26.14 -19.97 -3.57
N ALA A 166 26.72 -19.73 -2.40
CA ALA A 166 25.96 -19.65 -1.14
C ALA A 166 25.02 -18.43 -1.14
N TRP A 167 25.52 -17.28 -1.58
CA TRP A 167 24.69 -16.15 -1.97
C TRP A 167 24.23 -16.35 -3.41
N LYS A 168 23.05 -16.97 -3.55
CA LYS A 168 22.52 -17.44 -4.84
C LYS A 168 22.46 -16.37 -5.93
N GLN A 169 22.17 -15.13 -5.56
CA GLN A 169 21.97 -14.03 -6.50
C GLN A 169 23.17 -13.07 -6.59
N GLY A 170 24.29 -13.40 -5.96
CA GLY A 170 25.48 -12.56 -5.95
C GLY A 170 26.72 -13.30 -6.40
N TRP A 171 27.73 -13.34 -5.53
CA TRP A 171 29.01 -14.01 -5.77
C TRP A 171 29.64 -14.46 -4.45
N ALA A 172 30.71 -15.25 -4.53
CA ALA A 172 31.51 -15.60 -3.36
C ALA A 172 32.31 -14.37 -2.87
N ILE A 173 31.85 -13.76 -1.77
CA ILE A 173 32.52 -12.59 -1.19
C ILE A 173 33.77 -13.02 -0.42
N THR A 174 34.89 -12.37 -0.72
CA THR A 174 36.17 -12.47 0.00
C THR A 174 36.53 -11.12 0.60
N TYR A 175 37.36 -11.11 1.65
CA TYR A 175 37.83 -9.90 2.30
C TYR A 175 39.29 -10.05 2.75
N ASP A 176 40.02 -8.94 2.84
CA ASP A 176 41.33 -8.93 3.49
C ASP A 176 41.14 -8.95 5.01
N ALA A 177 41.73 -9.93 5.68
CA ALA A 177 41.65 -10.07 7.14
C ALA A 177 42.37 -8.92 7.88
N ASN A 178 43.33 -8.26 7.24
CA ASN A 178 44.13 -7.19 7.82
C ASN A 178 43.55 -5.79 7.61
N GLN A 179 42.38 -5.66 6.94
CA GLN A 179 41.78 -4.34 6.68
C GLN A 179 41.25 -3.64 7.94
N TRP A 180 41.00 -4.42 9.00
CA TRP A 180 40.58 -3.91 10.30
C TRP A 180 41.78 -3.89 11.26
N SER A 181 41.88 -2.80 12.01
CA SER A 181 42.96 -2.56 12.97
C SER A 181 42.40 -2.04 14.30
N PRO A 182 43.21 -1.93 15.36
CA PRO A 182 42.75 -1.37 16.63
C PRO A 182 42.19 0.06 16.51
N GLN A 183 42.64 0.83 15.52
CA GLN A 183 42.18 2.20 15.22
C GLN A 183 41.02 2.22 14.20
N LYS A 184 40.73 1.11 13.51
CA LYS A 184 39.70 1.00 12.48
C LYS A 184 39.00 -0.36 12.61
N LYS A 185 38.21 -0.51 13.67
CA LYS A 185 37.44 -1.72 13.94
C LYS A 185 36.18 -1.80 13.08
N LEU A 186 35.70 -3.02 12.82
CA LEU A 186 34.34 -3.23 12.31
C LEU A 186 33.34 -3.01 13.45
N ARG A 187 32.44 -2.03 13.32
CA ARG A 187 31.37 -1.80 14.30
C ARG A 187 30.07 -2.42 13.79
N VAL A 188 29.51 -3.38 14.53
CA VAL A 188 28.32 -4.13 14.15
C VAL A 188 27.16 -3.77 15.06
N PHE A 189 26.08 -3.25 14.46
CA PHE A 189 24.82 -2.97 15.11
C PHE A 189 23.81 -4.05 14.75
N VAL A 190 23.57 -4.97 15.68
CA VAL A 190 22.49 -5.96 15.55
C VAL A 190 21.20 -5.31 16.00
N VAL A 191 20.20 -5.24 15.12
CA VAL A 191 18.96 -4.48 15.35
C VAL A 191 17.75 -5.42 15.44
N PRO A 192 17.32 -5.79 16.66
CA PRO A 192 16.13 -6.60 16.87
C PRO A 192 14.86 -5.91 16.37
N HIS A 193 14.04 -6.63 15.59
CA HIS A 193 12.75 -6.15 15.09
C HIS A 193 11.73 -7.28 15.03
N SER A 194 10.45 -6.92 14.83
CA SER A 194 9.38 -7.86 14.52
C SER A 194 8.49 -7.24 13.45
N HIS A 195 8.40 -7.87 12.28
CA HIS A 195 7.53 -7.42 11.20
C HIS A 195 6.10 -7.86 11.51
N ASN A 196 5.16 -6.91 11.64
CA ASN A 196 3.80 -7.18 12.10
C ASN A 196 2.79 -6.66 11.09
N ASP A 197 2.37 -7.50 10.15
CA ASP A 197 1.39 -7.17 9.13
C ASP A 197 0.04 -6.75 9.76
N PRO A 198 -0.46 -5.54 9.51
CA PRO A 198 -1.79 -5.10 9.91
C PRO A 198 -2.93 -5.75 9.12
N GLY A 199 -2.86 -7.07 8.94
CA GLY A 199 -3.76 -7.93 8.17
C GLY A 199 -3.09 -8.51 6.92
N TRP A 200 -3.08 -9.84 6.79
CA TRP A 200 -2.49 -10.56 5.64
C TRP A 200 -3.10 -11.96 5.51
N ILE A 201 -2.63 -12.91 6.33
CA ILE A 201 -3.22 -14.25 6.44
C ILE A 201 -4.33 -14.26 7.48
N LYS A 202 -4.20 -13.46 8.54
CA LYS A 202 -5.23 -13.18 9.55
C LYS A 202 -5.65 -11.71 9.47
N THR A 203 -6.78 -11.35 10.06
CA THR A 203 -7.19 -9.94 10.19
C THR A 203 -6.31 -9.19 11.18
N PHE A 204 -6.36 -7.86 11.14
CA PHE A 204 -5.66 -6.98 12.07
C PHE A 204 -5.92 -7.37 13.54
N GLU A 205 -7.20 -7.51 13.93
CA GLU A 205 -7.55 -7.85 15.31
C GLU A 205 -7.13 -9.28 15.69
N GLN A 206 -7.18 -10.24 14.75
CA GLN A 206 -6.81 -11.62 15.05
C GLN A 206 -5.29 -11.77 15.26
N TYR A 207 -4.47 -11.10 14.44
CA TYR A 207 -3.03 -11.02 14.68
C TYR A 207 -2.72 -10.35 16.02
N TYR A 208 -3.41 -9.26 16.35
CA TYR A 208 -3.26 -8.59 17.64
C TYR A 208 -3.50 -9.55 18.82
N ILE A 209 -4.60 -10.29 18.78
CA ILE A 209 -5.00 -11.21 19.85
C ILE A 209 -4.04 -12.40 19.96
N ASP A 210 -3.62 -12.96 18.83
CA ASP A 210 -2.83 -14.20 18.81
C ASP A 210 -1.34 -13.98 19.03
N GLN A 211 -0.81 -12.83 18.59
CA GLN A 211 0.64 -12.62 18.43
C GLN A 211 1.07 -11.23 18.92
N THR A 212 0.59 -10.15 18.30
CA THR A 212 1.20 -8.81 18.47
C THR A 212 1.08 -8.26 19.89
N LYS A 213 -0.02 -8.49 20.61
CA LYS A 213 -0.13 -8.05 22.01
C LYS A 213 0.97 -8.68 22.89
N HIS A 214 1.29 -9.96 22.64
CA HIS A 214 2.30 -10.69 23.40
C HIS A 214 3.71 -10.18 23.11
N ILE A 215 3.96 -9.73 21.88
CA ILE A 215 5.23 -9.09 21.52
C ILE A 215 5.44 -7.83 22.36
N PHE A 216 4.43 -6.96 22.48
CA PHE A 216 4.54 -5.75 23.30
C PHE A 216 4.65 -6.03 24.80
N ASP A 217 3.85 -6.93 25.34
CA ASP A 217 3.91 -7.30 26.76
C ASP A 217 5.31 -7.79 27.11
N ASN A 218 5.85 -8.71 26.30
CA ASN A 218 7.20 -9.23 26.47
C ASN A 218 8.26 -8.15 26.22
N MET A 219 8.08 -7.26 25.25
CA MET A 219 9.02 -6.19 24.93
C MET A 219 9.26 -5.28 26.13
N VAL A 220 8.19 -4.81 26.78
CA VAL A 220 8.31 -3.94 27.95
C VAL A 220 9.05 -4.63 29.09
N ASP A 221 8.70 -5.89 29.35
CA ASP A 221 9.31 -6.66 30.44
C ASP A 221 10.77 -7.03 30.15
N LYS A 222 11.08 -7.47 28.93
CA LYS A 222 12.40 -8.00 28.55
C LYS A 222 13.43 -6.91 28.30
N LEU A 223 13.03 -5.77 27.73
CA LEU A 223 13.95 -4.64 27.56
C LEU A 223 14.29 -3.98 28.90
N THR A 224 13.38 -3.97 29.87
CA THR A 224 13.65 -3.39 31.20
C THR A 224 14.70 -4.17 32.01
N GLN A 225 14.92 -5.45 31.69
CA GLN A 225 15.83 -6.33 32.43
C GLN A 225 17.32 -6.05 32.17
N ASP A 226 17.67 -5.50 31.01
CA ASP A 226 19.06 -5.20 30.64
C ASP A 226 19.09 -4.00 29.69
N GLN A 227 19.79 -2.94 30.11
CA GLN A 227 19.87 -1.67 29.39
C GLN A 227 20.58 -1.78 28.04
N ARG A 228 21.35 -2.86 27.81
CA ARG A 228 22.00 -3.14 26.54
C ARG A 228 21.01 -3.63 25.47
N ARG A 229 19.84 -4.16 25.86
CA ARG A 229 18.85 -4.68 24.92
C ARG A 229 18.21 -3.52 24.16
N LYS A 230 18.16 -3.64 22.84
CA LYS A 230 17.55 -2.69 21.90
C LYS A 230 16.46 -3.35 21.08
N PHE A 231 15.48 -2.60 20.61
CA PHE A 231 14.43 -3.06 19.71
C PHE A 231 13.92 -1.89 18.84
N ILE A 232 13.40 -2.18 17.65
CA ILE A 232 12.71 -1.19 16.80
C ILE A 232 11.26 -1.60 16.53
N TRP A 233 10.37 -0.62 16.40
CA TRP A 233 8.95 -0.84 16.10
C TRP A 233 8.45 0.11 15.00
N ALA A 234 7.64 -0.40 14.05
CA ALA A 234 7.17 0.37 12.89
C ALA A 234 5.66 0.68 12.91
N GLU A 235 4.80 -0.34 13.07
CA GLU A 235 3.36 -0.21 12.81
C GLU A 235 2.59 0.42 13.98
N ILE A 236 2.24 1.70 13.87
CA ILE A 236 1.59 2.44 14.96
C ILE A 236 0.14 1.99 15.19
N SER A 237 -0.52 1.41 14.19
CA SER A 237 -1.86 0.82 14.34
C SER A 237 -1.92 -0.18 15.50
N TYR A 238 -0.98 -1.13 15.56
CA TYR A 238 -0.91 -2.11 16.64
C TYR A 238 -0.47 -1.51 17.98
N LEU A 239 0.48 -0.57 17.96
CA LEU A 239 0.93 0.11 19.18
C LEU A 239 -0.23 0.89 19.82
N SER A 240 -1.04 1.57 19.01
CA SER A 240 -2.24 2.27 19.45
C SER A 240 -3.25 1.34 20.10
N LEU A 241 -3.50 0.18 19.48
CA LEU A 241 -4.42 -0.82 20.02
C LEU A 241 -3.92 -1.40 21.34
N TRP A 242 -2.64 -1.76 21.43
CA TRP A 242 -2.03 -2.24 22.68
C TRP A 242 -2.07 -1.18 23.78
N TRP A 243 -1.67 0.05 23.47
CA TRP A 243 -1.58 1.16 24.40
C TRP A 243 -2.89 1.47 25.10
N ASN A 244 -4.01 1.43 24.36
CA ASN A 244 -5.33 1.73 24.91
C ASN A 244 -5.76 0.73 26.00
N ALA A 245 -5.23 -0.50 25.98
CA ALA A 245 -5.51 -1.51 26.99
C ALA A 245 -4.58 -1.44 28.22
N GLN A 246 -3.54 -0.59 28.20
CA GLN A 246 -2.51 -0.58 29.25
C GLN A 246 -2.79 0.38 30.40
N THR A 247 -2.32 -0.01 31.59
CA THR A 247 -2.23 0.84 32.77
C THR A 247 -1.17 1.94 32.61
N ASP A 248 -1.31 3.05 33.33
CA ASP A 248 -0.33 4.14 33.30
C ASP A 248 1.08 3.68 33.70
N ALA A 249 1.20 2.72 34.63
CA ALA A 249 2.48 2.16 35.03
C ALA A 249 3.21 1.44 33.89
N VAL A 250 2.49 0.71 33.03
CA VAL A 250 3.05 0.04 31.85
C VAL A 250 3.38 1.06 30.77
N LYS A 251 2.50 2.03 30.53
CA LYS A 251 2.72 3.15 29.61
C LYS A 251 3.99 3.92 29.96
N ASP A 252 4.23 4.18 31.24
CA ASP A 252 5.43 4.87 31.71
C ASP A 252 6.70 4.03 31.57
N LYS A 253 6.61 2.70 31.71
CA LYS A 253 7.75 1.81 31.36
C LYS A 253 8.08 1.91 29.88
N PHE A 254 7.06 1.84 29.01
CA PHE A 254 7.23 1.96 27.56
C PHE A 254 7.89 3.30 27.19
N ARG A 255 7.36 4.43 27.70
CA ARG A 255 7.96 5.76 27.48
C ARG A 255 9.43 5.81 27.91
N ARG A 256 9.77 5.28 29.09
CA ARG A 256 11.17 5.22 29.56
C ARG A 256 12.08 4.40 28.64
N LEU A 257 11.58 3.33 28.03
CA LEU A 257 12.38 2.54 27.07
C LEU A 257 12.68 3.37 25.81
N VAL A 258 11.71 4.16 25.36
CA VAL A 258 11.87 5.09 24.23
C VAL A 258 12.83 6.24 24.60
N ASP A 259 12.65 6.88 25.74
CA ASP A 259 13.49 8.00 26.22
C ASP A 259 14.96 7.60 26.38
N ARG A 260 15.22 6.34 26.80
CA ARG A 260 16.57 5.78 26.95
C ARG A 260 17.16 5.24 25.63
N GLY A 261 16.40 5.31 24.54
CA GLY A 261 16.78 4.75 23.25
C GLY A 261 16.95 3.23 23.26
N GLN A 262 16.32 2.51 24.18
CA GLN A 262 16.23 1.04 24.13
C GLN A 262 15.17 0.58 23.13
N LEU A 263 14.13 1.38 22.93
CA LEU A 263 13.11 1.17 21.91
C LEU A 263 13.11 2.38 20.97
N GLU A 264 13.30 2.15 19.68
CA GLU A 264 13.13 3.18 18.65
C GLU A 264 11.83 2.94 17.87
N ILE A 265 11.07 4.01 17.66
CA ILE A 265 9.97 4.00 16.70
C ILE A 265 10.52 4.43 15.33
N VAL A 266 10.47 3.52 14.34
CA VAL A 266 10.96 3.73 12.97
C VAL A 266 9.79 3.96 12.02
N THR A 267 9.93 4.88 11.06
CA THR A 267 8.86 5.43 10.19
C THR A 267 7.74 6.13 10.98
N GLY A 268 7.06 5.41 11.88
CA GLY A 268 5.95 5.86 12.71
C GLY A 268 4.64 6.09 11.97
N GLY A 269 4.47 5.50 10.79
CA GLY A 269 3.19 5.47 10.09
C GLY A 269 2.20 4.53 10.76
N TRP A 270 0.90 4.74 10.51
CA TRP A 270 -0.14 3.81 10.96
C TRP A 270 0.16 2.38 10.48
N VAL A 271 0.73 2.25 9.28
CA VAL A 271 1.17 0.99 8.67
C VAL A 271 2.51 1.19 7.95
N MET A 272 3.16 0.09 7.57
CA MET A 272 4.11 0.08 6.47
C MET A 272 3.33 -0.03 5.16
N ASN A 273 3.16 1.08 4.44
CA ASN A 273 2.27 1.14 3.29
C ASN A 273 2.86 0.48 2.02
N ASP A 274 2.00 0.06 1.09
CA ASP A 274 2.39 -0.20 -0.29
C ASP A 274 2.93 1.07 -0.95
N GLU A 275 3.91 0.89 -1.83
CA GLU A 275 4.60 1.97 -2.54
C GLU A 275 4.25 2.04 -4.03
N ALA A 276 3.47 1.10 -4.57
CA ALA A 276 3.05 1.11 -5.99
C ALA A 276 1.61 1.58 -6.21
N SER A 277 0.65 0.94 -5.53
CA SER A 277 -0.79 1.17 -5.75
C SER A 277 -1.34 2.30 -4.90
N THR A 278 -0.59 2.76 -3.90
CA THR A 278 -1.02 3.81 -2.97
C THR A 278 -0.92 5.19 -3.61
N HIS A 279 -1.94 6.02 -3.42
CA HIS A 279 -1.88 7.43 -3.84
C HIS A 279 -1.22 8.28 -2.74
N TYR A 280 -0.50 9.33 -3.13
CA TYR A 280 0.28 10.14 -2.18
C TYR A 280 -0.56 10.77 -1.05
N PHE A 281 -1.85 11.04 -1.30
CA PHE A 281 -2.78 11.50 -0.26
C PHE A 281 -2.92 10.44 0.83
N ALA A 282 -3.23 9.19 0.47
CA ALA A 282 -3.32 8.10 1.44
C ALA A 282 -1.96 7.75 2.10
N MET A 283 -0.83 7.91 1.39
CA MET A 283 0.51 7.80 2.01
C MET A 283 0.69 8.85 3.12
N LEU A 284 0.28 10.09 2.86
CA LEU A 284 0.34 11.17 3.85
C LEU A 284 -0.62 10.93 5.01
N GLU A 285 -1.86 10.55 4.74
CA GLU A 285 -2.88 10.30 5.77
C GLU A 285 -2.42 9.25 6.79
N GLN A 286 -1.87 8.13 6.33
CA GLN A 286 -1.40 7.08 7.25
C GLN A 286 -0.19 7.54 8.09
N LEU A 287 0.70 8.35 7.51
CA LEU A 287 1.84 8.94 8.22
C LEU A 287 1.39 9.99 9.25
N ILE A 288 0.42 10.84 8.88
CA ILE A 288 -0.16 11.86 9.76
C ILE A 288 -0.83 11.20 10.96
N GLU A 289 -1.69 10.20 10.75
CA GLU A 289 -2.39 9.50 11.85
C GLU A 289 -1.38 8.86 12.82
N GLY A 290 -0.35 8.20 12.29
CA GLY A 290 0.71 7.59 13.11
C GLY A 290 1.52 8.64 13.90
N HIS A 291 2.00 9.69 13.25
CA HIS A 291 2.82 10.73 13.88
C HIS A 291 2.04 11.57 14.89
N GLU A 292 0.78 11.89 14.60
CA GLU A 292 -0.11 12.59 15.53
C GLU A 292 -0.36 11.73 16.78
N TRP A 293 -0.66 10.44 16.60
CA TRP A 293 -0.86 9.53 17.72
C TRP A 293 0.40 9.42 18.59
N LEU A 294 1.58 9.27 17.98
CA LEU A 294 2.88 9.22 18.67
C LEU A 294 3.15 10.50 19.47
N LYS A 295 2.92 11.67 18.86
CA LYS A 295 3.12 12.97 19.51
C LYS A 295 2.22 13.13 20.73
N LEU A 296 0.95 12.74 20.63
CA LEU A 296 -0.04 12.93 21.70
C LEU A 296 0.14 11.93 22.85
N ASN A 297 0.54 10.69 22.58
CA ASN A 297 0.56 9.63 23.60
C ASN A 297 1.95 9.36 24.19
N ILE A 298 3.00 9.46 23.37
CA ILE A 298 4.37 9.09 23.71
C ILE A 298 5.29 10.32 23.75
N GLY A 299 5.07 11.30 22.87
CA GLY A 299 5.87 12.53 22.80
C GLY A 299 7.11 12.40 21.91
N VAL A 300 7.09 11.50 20.92
CA VAL A 300 8.22 11.27 20.01
C VAL A 300 7.91 11.58 18.56
N LYS A 301 8.96 11.96 17.83
CA LYS A 301 8.97 12.13 16.38
C LYS A 301 10.02 11.18 15.78
N PRO A 302 9.63 10.21 14.93
CA PRO A 302 10.59 9.35 14.23
C PRO A 302 11.58 10.13 13.36
N ASN A 303 12.83 9.66 13.28
CA ASN A 303 13.87 10.26 12.42
C ASN A 303 14.33 9.32 11.28
N ASN A 304 14.07 8.03 11.39
CA ASN A 304 14.55 7.02 10.44
C ASN A 304 13.39 6.21 9.86
N GLY A 305 13.35 6.10 8.54
CA GLY A 305 12.40 5.27 7.81
C GLY A 305 12.84 3.81 7.73
N TRP A 306 11.88 2.90 7.80
CA TRP A 306 12.04 1.45 7.72
C TRP A 306 10.94 0.86 6.84
N ALA A 307 11.32 0.40 5.64
CA ALA A 307 10.44 -0.16 4.63
C ALA A 307 11.02 -1.50 4.12
N ILE A 308 10.77 -2.57 4.87
CA ILE A 308 11.34 -3.89 4.57
C ILE A 308 10.47 -4.77 3.66
N ASP A 309 9.17 -4.49 3.59
CA ASP A 309 8.21 -5.39 2.94
C ASP A 309 7.32 -4.80 1.81
N PRO A 310 7.32 -3.49 1.46
CA PRO A 310 6.69 -3.05 0.21
C PRO A 310 7.33 -3.71 -1.02
N PHE A 311 6.53 -4.13 -2.01
CA PHE A 311 6.99 -4.97 -3.13
C PHE A 311 7.61 -4.18 -4.29
N GLY A 312 8.70 -3.46 -3.99
CA GLY A 312 9.32 -2.44 -4.84
C GLY A 312 9.17 -1.07 -4.19
N MET A 313 10.04 -0.11 -4.55
CA MET A 313 10.21 1.13 -3.79
C MET A 313 10.04 2.37 -4.67
N THR A 314 9.28 3.36 -4.17
CA THR A 314 8.98 4.62 -4.86
C THR A 314 9.81 5.78 -4.31
N PRO A 315 10.35 6.67 -5.17
CA PRO A 315 10.96 7.91 -4.71
C PRO A 315 9.95 8.85 -4.03
N THR A 316 8.63 8.62 -4.18
CA THR A 316 7.61 9.40 -3.48
C THR A 316 7.73 9.26 -1.96
N MET A 317 7.99 8.05 -1.43
CA MET A 317 8.19 7.86 0.01
C MET A 317 9.46 8.56 0.48
N ALA A 318 10.56 8.48 -0.28
CA ALA A 318 11.78 9.23 0.01
C ALA A 318 11.51 10.74 0.14
N TYR A 319 10.75 11.32 -0.79
CA TYR A 319 10.34 12.73 -0.74
C TYR A 319 9.48 13.03 0.49
N LEU A 320 8.41 12.25 0.73
CA LEU A 320 7.50 12.51 1.83
C LEU A 320 8.21 12.43 3.18
N LEU A 321 9.02 11.39 3.42
CA LEU A 321 9.79 11.25 4.66
C LEU A 321 10.77 12.41 4.85
N LYS A 322 11.50 12.81 3.79
CA LYS A 322 12.38 13.99 3.84
C LYS A 322 11.62 15.26 4.21
N ARG A 323 10.47 15.50 3.60
CA ARG A 323 9.64 16.69 3.85
C ARG A 323 8.98 16.68 5.22
N MET A 324 8.81 15.52 5.84
CA MET A 324 8.41 15.37 7.25
C MET A 324 9.59 15.56 8.22
N GLY A 325 10.82 15.70 7.70
CA GLY A 325 12.03 15.95 8.47
C GLY A 325 12.67 14.68 9.04
N LEU A 326 12.48 13.53 8.37
CA LEU A 326 13.36 12.38 8.57
C LEU A 326 14.63 12.58 7.75
N GLU A 327 15.73 12.06 8.27
CA GLU A 327 17.06 12.20 7.67
C GLU A 327 17.49 10.96 6.90
N ASN A 328 17.01 9.79 7.33
CA ASN A 328 17.44 8.50 6.82
C ASN A 328 16.24 7.59 6.51
N MET A 329 16.44 6.65 5.61
CA MET A 329 15.51 5.56 5.34
C MET A 329 16.26 4.27 5.01
N LEU A 330 15.59 3.15 5.21
CA LEU A 330 16.07 1.83 4.82
C LEU A 330 15.02 1.12 3.97
N ILE A 331 15.48 0.49 2.89
CA ILE A 331 14.67 -0.29 1.95
C ILE A 331 15.23 -1.70 1.76
N GLN A 332 14.35 -2.65 1.42
CA GLN A 332 14.72 -4.05 1.19
C GLN A 332 14.33 -4.60 -0.18
N ARG A 333 13.04 -4.64 -0.56
CA ARG A 333 12.60 -5.38 -1.76
C ARG A 333 12.86 -4.62 -3.07
N VAL A 334 14.12 -4.68 -3.50
CA VAL A 334 14.62 -4.21 -4.79
C VAL A 334 15.04 -5.42 -5.63
N HIS A 335 14.88 -5.33 -6.95
CA HIS A 335 15.20 -6.42 -7.88
C HIS A 335 16.61 -6.99 -7.62
N TYR A 336 16.73 -8.32 -7.57
CA TYR A 336 17.98 -8.98 -7.15
C TYR A 336 19.20 -8.62 -8.01
N SER A 337 19.04 -8.46 -9.33
CA SER A 337 20.11 -7.98 -10.24
C SER A 337 20.58 -6.55 -9.91
N ILE A 338 19.69 -5.67 -9.44
CA ILE A 338 20.04 -4.31 -9.02
C ILE A 338 20.83 -4.38 -7.70
N LYS A 339 20.37 -5.16 -6.72
CA LYS A 339 21.14 -5.43 -5.48
C LYS A 339 22.55 -5.95 -5.80
N LYS A 340 22.67 -6.91 -6.72
CA LYS A 340 23.95 -7.47 -7.18
C LYS A 340 24.85 -6.41 -7.81
N HIS A 341 24.31 -5.56 -8.68
CA HIS A 341 25.05 -4.47 -9.32
C HIS A 341 25.52 -3.42 -8.29
N PHE A 342 24.61 -2.94 -7.44
CA PHE A 342 24.93 -1.94 -6.42
C PHE A 342 25.90 -2.48 -5.37
N ALA A 343 25.78 -3.75 -4.98
CA ALA A 343 26.72 -4.38 -4.07
C ALA A 343 28.14 -4.46 -4.64
N ARG A 344 28.31 -4.66 -5.95
CA ARG A 344 29.64 -4.70 -6.60
C ARG A 344 30.32 -3.33 -6.59
N GLU A 345 29.53 -2.28 -6.77
CA GLU A 345 30.01 -0.90 -6.84
C GLU A 345 29.96 -0.17 -5.49
N LYS A 346 29.51 -0.87 -4.43
CA LYS A 346 29.28 -0.30 -3.10
C LYS A 346 28.33 0.91 -3.13
N ASN A 347 27.28 0.81 -3.94
CA ASN A 347 26.22 1.81 -4.14
C ASN A 347 24.92 1.45 -3.40
N LEU A 348 25.00 0.59 -2.38
CA LEU A 348 23.84 0.22 -1.54
C LEU A 348 23.48 1.32 -0.52
N GLU A 349 24.33 2.33 -0.35
CA GLU A 349 24.09 3.50 0.49
C GLU A 349 24.17 4.73 -0.41
N PHE A 350 23.12 5.54 -0.49
CA PHE A 350 23.02 6.66 -1.45
C PHE A 350 22.11 7.77 -0.94
N LYS A 351 22.28 8.98 -1.49
CA LYS A 351 21.36 10.11 -1.30
C LYS A 351 20.26 10.03 -2.36
N TRP A 352 19.05 9.63 -1.97
CA TRP A 352 17.94 9.45 -2.89
C TRP A 352 17.23 10.77 -3.15
N ARG A 353 17.36 11.27 -4.39
CA ARG A 353 16.86 12.55 -4.87
C ARG A 353 15.68 12.35 -5.81
N GLN A 354 14.76 13.32 -5.82
CA GLN A 354 13.69 13.35 -6.82
C GLN A 354 14.23 13.64 -8.22
N ILE A 355 13.68 12.98 -9.24
CA ILE A 355 14.12 13.10 -10.64
C ILE A 355 13.97 14.52 -11.22
N TRP A 356 13.19 15.39 -10.58
CA TRP A 356 12.96 16.78 -10.98
C TRP A 356 13.64 17.79 -10.05
N ASP A 357 14.33 17.36 -8.98
CA ASP A 357 14.97 18.30 -8.05
C ASP A 357 16.11 19.03 -8.76
N THR A 358 16.08 20.36 -8.65
CA THR A 358 17.07 21.24 -9.27
C THR A 358 18.29 21.46 -8.38
N GLY A 359 18.27 20.99 -7.14
CA GLY A 359 19.40 20.98 -6.21
C GLY A 359 19.52 19.63 -5.49
N SER A 360 19.75 19.69 -4.18
CA SER A 360 19.84 18.53 -3.27
C SER A 360 18.81 18.60 -2.13
N SER A 361 17.80 19.45 -2.27
CA SER A 361 16.84 19.76 -1.21
C SER A 361 15.98 18.56 -0.80
N THR A 362 15.79 17.63 -1.75
CA THR A 362 15.00 16.41 -1.55
C THR A 362 15.83 15.20 -1.14
N ASP A 363 17.15 15.33 -1.01
CA ASP A 363 18.04 14.23 -0.67
C ASP A 363 17.72 13.66 0.73
N ILE A 364 17.38 12.38 0.76
CA ILE A 364 17.33 11.56 1.98
C ILE A 364 18.39 10.47 1.89
N PHE A 365 19.09 10.19 2.99
CA PHE A 365 20.04 9.10 3.01
C PHE A 365 19.30 7.76 3.01
N CYS A 366 19.60 6.88 2.06
CA CYS A 366 18.94 5.60 1.89
C CYS A 366 19.95 4.46 2.03
N HIS A 367 19.62 3.50 2.90
CA HIS A 367 20.32 2.22 3.01
C HIS A 367 19.50 1.12 2.33
N MET A 368 20.02 0.53 1.27
CA MET A 368 19.49 -0.67 0.64
C MET A 368 20.11 -1.92 1.28
N MET A 369 19.27 -2.78 1.83
CA MET A 369 19.71 -4.09 2.31
C MET A 369 20.17 -4.98 1.12
N PRO A 370 21.19 -5.83 1.28
CA PRO A 370 21.89 -6.41 0.11
C PRO A 370 21.31 -7.75 -0.36
N PHE A 371 20.55 -8.44 0.49
CA PHE A 371 20.20 -9.85 0.29
C PHE A 371 18.70 -10.05 0.04
N TYR A 372 18.32 -11.31 -0.12
CA TYR A 372 17.01 -11.75 -0.62
C TYR A 372 15.84 -11.38 0.31
N SER A 373 15.99 -11.56 1.63
CA SER A 373 14.93 -11.34 2.62
C SER A 373 15.43 -10.46 3.77
N TYR A 374 14.49 -10.00 4.62
CA TYR A 374 14.77 -9.34 5.90
C TYR A 374 14.80 -10.33 7.08
N ASP A 375 14.58 -11.62 6.83
CA ASP A 375 14.69 -12.67 7.86
C ASP A 375 16.16 -12.85 8.35
N VAL A 376 16.34 -13.44 9.52
CA VAL A 376 17.67 -13.68 10.10
C VAL A 376 18.63 -14.43 9.15
N PRO A 377 18.20 -15.50 8.43
CA PRO A 377 19.04 -16.16 7.45
C PRO A 377 19.60 -15.24 6.35
N HIS A 378 18.92 -14.17 5.97
CA HIS A 378 19.36 -13.28 4.90
C HIS A 378 19.80 -11.89 5.41
N THR A 379 20.04 -11.70 6.71
CA THR A 379 20.51 -10.41 7.25
C THR A 379 21.90 -10.45 7.86
N CYS A 380 22.36 -11.60 8.35
CA CYS A 380 23.67 -11.72 9.00
C CYS A 380 24.84 -11.65 8.00
N GLY A 381 24.65 -12.09 6.77
CA GLY A 381 25.69 -12.23 5.76
C GLY A 381 25.24 -13.05 4.54
N PRO A 382 26.15 -13.33 3.60
CA PRO A 382 25.81 -13.91 2.31
C PRO A 382 25.39 -15.39 2.34
N ASP A 383 25.75 -16.17 3.38
CA ASP A 383 25.43 -17.60 3.44
C ASP A 383 24.26 -17.88 4.43
N PRO A 384 23.05 -18.10 3.92
CA PRO A 384 21.89 -18.29 4.79
C PRO A 384 21.93 -19.62 5.56
N LYS A 385 22.69 -20.61 5.10
CA LYS A 385 22.95 -21.85 5.86
C LYS A 385 23.76 -21.57 7.13
N ILE A 386 24.63 -20.56 7.09
CA ILE A 386 25.38 -20.11 8.28
C ILE A 386 24.49 -19.21 9.13
N CYS A 387 23.89 -18.17 8.54
CA CYS A 387 23.08 -17.21 9.28
C CYS A 387 21.89 -17.83 10.02
N CYS A 388 21.25 -18.85 9.45
CA CYS A 388 20.16 -19.57 10.13
C CYS A 388 20.61 -20.23 11.45
N GLN A 389 21.89 -20.56 11.62
CA GLN A 389 22.43 -21.09 12.88
C GLN A 389 22.51 -20.05 14.00
N PHE A 390 22.27 -18.78 13.69
CA PHE A 390 22.24 -17.67 14.64
C PHE A 390 20.82 -17.12 14.84
N ASP A 391 19.79 -17.75 14.24
CA ASP A 391 18.40 -17.55 14.63
C ASP A 391 18.04 -18.51 15.78
N PHE A 392 18.23 -18.07 17.03
CA PHE A 392 18.04 -18.94 18.20
C PHE A 392 16.57 -19.28 18.49
N HIS A 393 15.61 -18.70 17.76
CA HIS A 393 14.24 -19.22 17.76
C HIS A 393 14.14 -20.57 17.04
N ARG A 394 15.08 -20.92 16.16
CA ARG A 394 15.11 -22.21 15.45
C ARG A 394 15.85 -23.30 16.22
N LEU A 395 16.16 -23.07 17.51
CA LEU A 395 16.72 -24.08 18.41
C LEU A 395 15.78 -25.30 18.49
N SER A 396 16.38 -26.49 18.58
CA SER A 396 15.66 -27.75 18.67
C SER A 396 14.52 -27.70 19.70
N GLY A 397 13.32 -28.11 19.29
CA GLY A 397 12.11 -28.09 20.12
C GLY A 397 11.25 -26.82 20.01
N SER A 398 11.62 -25.83 19.19
CA SER A 398 10.79 -24.64 18.95
C SER A 398 9.65 -24.84 17.94
N GLY A 399 9.74 -25.89 17.11
CA GLY A 399 8.81 -26.13 15.99
C GLY A 399 9.22 -25.47 14.67
N VAL A 400 10.25 -24.61 14.68
CA VAL A 400 10.81 -23.98 13.48
C VAL A 400 12.23 -24.50 13.24
N THR A 401 12.56 -24.83 11.99
CA THR A 401 13.86 -25.41 11.64
C THR A 401 14.57 -24.62 10.56
N CYS A 402 15.86 -24.88 10.37
CA CYS A 402 16.64 -24.31 9.28
C CYS A 402 16.47 -25.15 8.00
N PRO A 403 15.99 -24.56 6.88
CA PRO A 403 15.84 -25.27 5.61
C PRO A 403 17.14 -25.89 5.10
N TRP A 404 18.29 -25.29 5.43
CA TRP A 404 19.62 -25.78 5.07
C TRP A 404 20.15 -26.92 5.95
N ARG A 405 19.28 -27.52 6.79
CA ARG A 405 19.53 -28.75 7.57
C ARG A 405 20.65 -28.67 8.61
N ILE A 406 21.11 -27.47 8.94
CA ILE A 406 22.05 -27.24 10.05
C ILE A 406 21.32 -26.38 11.09
N PRO A 407 20.93 -26.95 12.25
CA PRO A 407 20.21 -26.19 13.26
C PRO A 407 21.15 -25.24 14.03
N PRO A 408 20.61 -24.18 14.65
CA PRO A 408 21.34 -23.38 15.61
C PRO A 408 21.74 -24.20 16.84
N GLN A 409 22.77 -23.74 17.54
CA GLN A 409 23.26 -24.34 18.78
C GLN A 409 23.32 -23.26 19.87
N ALA A 410 22.90 -23.61 21.08
CA ALA A 410 23.01 -22.69 22.21
C ALA A 410 24.49 -22.36 22.47
N ILE A 411 24.78 -21.08 22.67
CA ILE A 411 26.13 -20.55 22.89
C ILE A 411 26.53 -20.81 24.33
N ASN A 412 27.69 -21.43 24.49
CA ASN A 412 28.31 -21.79 25.75
C ASN A 412 29.83 -21.61 25.67
N GLU A 413 30.51 -21.77 26.80
CA GLU A 413 31.96 -21.56 26.91
C GLU A 413 32.79 -22.46 25.98
N HIS A 414 32.28 -23.64 25.60
CA HIS A 414 32.99 -24.58 24.74
C HIS A 414 32.87 -24.27 23.24
N ASN A 415 31.80 -23.61 22.81
CA ASN A 415 31.56 -23.34 21.38
C ASN A 415 31.65 -21.86 20.98
N VAL A 416 31.65 -20.93 21.95
CA VAL A 416 31.56 -19.49 21.70
C VAL A 416 32.63 -18.98 20.74
N GLU A 417 33.88 -19.43 20.85
CA GLU A 417 34.97 -19.01 19.96
C GLU A 417 34.70 -19.42 18.50
N SER A 418 34.42 -20.71 18.28
CA SER A 418 34.12 -21.24 16.94
C SER A 418 32.86 -20.61 16.33
N ARG A 419 31.91 -20.18 17.17
CA ARG A 419 30.65 -19.59 16.73
C ARG A 419 30.77 -18.10 16.47
N ALA A 420 31.48 -17.37 17.32
CA ALA A 420 31.84 -15.98 17.11
C ALA A 420 32.65 -15.80 15.82
N ASN A 421 33.66 -16.65 15.59
CA ASN A 421 34.45 -16.59 14.35
C ASN A 421 33.62 -16.87 13.09
N LEU A 422 32.67 -17.81 13.15
CA LEU A 422 31.80 -18.11 12.01
C LEU A 422 30.83 -16.95 11.72
N LEU A 423 30.27 -16.33 12.76
CA LEU A 423 29.38 -15.17 12.60
C LEU A 423 30.16 -13.94 12.12
N LEU A 424 31.35 -13.72 12.67
CA LEU A 424 32.20 -12.60 12.29
C LEU A 424 32.67 -12.70 10.84
N ASP A 425 32.94 -13.89 10.31
CA ASP A 425 33.19 -14.10 8.88
C ASP A 425 32.00 -13.60 8.03
N GLN A 426 30.76 -13.90 8.43
CA GLN A 426 29.57 -13.41 7.72
C GLN A 426 29.43 -11.89 7.80
N TYR A 427 29.66 -11.31 8.98
CA TYR A 427 29.66 -9.84 9.15
C TYR A 427 30.72 -9.17 8.29
N ARG A 428 31.95 -9.70 8.27
CA ARG A 428 33.06 -9.18 7.46
C ARG A 428 32.78 -9.28 5.97
N LYS A 429 32.16 -10.36 5.50
CA LYS A 429 31.69 -10.50 4.12
C LYS A 429 30.61 -9.48 3.78
N LYS A 430 29.58 -9.33 4.64
CA LYS A 430 28.54 -8.33 4.43
C LYS A 430 29.11 -6.91 4.37
N ALA A 431 30.08 -6.60 5.23
CA ALA A 431 30.73 -5.29 5.28
C ALA A 431 31.46 -4.93 3.97
N GLN A 432 31.87 -5.91 3.15
CA GLN A 432 32.50 -5.63 1.86
C GLN A 432 31.56 -4.97 0.85
N LEU A 433 30.24 -5.06 1.07
CA LEU A 433 29.22 -4.52 0.18
C LEU A 433 28.94 -3.03 0.43
N TYR A 434 29.48 -2.49 1.52
CA TYR A 434 29.28 -1.12 1.97
C TYR A 434 30.61 -0.33 1.97
N ARG A 435 30.52 0.99 2.12
CA ARG A 435 31.67 1.90 2.06
C ARG A 435 32.32 2.16 3.43
N SER A 436 31.53 2.18 4.50
CA SER A 436 31.98 2.45 5.88
C SER A 436 32.47 1.19 6.60
N ASN A 437 32.98 1.36 7.84
CA ASN A 437 33.31 0.25 8.74
C ASN A 437 32.18 -0.07 9.72
N LEU A 438 30.97 0.39 9.41
CA LEU A 438 29.77 0.13 10.19
C LEU A 438 28.92 -0.90 9.47
N LEU A 439 28.33 -1.80 10.24
CA LEU A 439 27.48 -2.84 9.71
C LEU A 439 26.15 -2.88 10.43
N LEU A 440 25.08 -2.67 9.68
CA LEU A 440 23.71 -2.90 10.12
C LEU A 440 23.34 -4.38 9.93
N VAL A 441 22.83 -5.02 10.97
CA VAL A 441 22.39 -6.43 10.95
C VAL A 441 20.99 -6.55 11.57
N PRO A 442 19.91 -6.54 10.78
CA PRO A 442 18.58 -6.80 11.31
C PRO A 442 18.46 -8.19 11.93
N LEU A 443 17.81 -8.29 13.09
CA LEU A 443 17.56 -9.54 13.80
C LEU A 443 16.07 -9.68 14.05
N GLY A 444 15.35 -10.20 13.06
CA GLY A 444 13.91 -10.35 13.11
C GLY A 444 13.40 -11.15 11.90
N ASP A 445 12.08 -11.22 11.82
CA ASP A 445 11.28 -11.91 10.81
C ASP A 445 9.80 -11.54 11.13
N ASP A 446 8.86 -12.17 10.43
CA ASP A 446 7.43 -12.01 10.66
C ASP A 446 7.01 -12.48 12.07
N PHE A 447 6.30 -11.61 12.79
CA PHE A 447 5.72 -11.85 14.13
C PHE A 447 6.67 -12.53 15.13
N ARG A 448 7.96 -12.21 15.05
CA ARG A 448 8.97 -12.68 16.01
C ARG A 448 8.78 -12.00 17.35
N TYR A 449 9.43 -12.54 18.38
CA TYR A 449 9.40 -12.07 19.76
C TYR A 449 8.04 -12.28 20.45
N THR A 450 7.22 -13.18 19.92
CA THR A 450 5.89 -13.50 20.46
C THR A 450 5.99 -14.32 21.76
N ARG A 451 6.97 -15.23 21.86
CA ARG A 451 7.13 -16.09 23.05
C ARG A 451 8.11 -15.50 24.06
N PHE A 452 7.78 -15.58 25.35
CA PHE A 452 8.63 -15.04 26.42
C PHE A 452 10.04 -15.64 26.42
N ASP A 453 10.18 -16.95 26.19
CA ASP A 453 11.47 -17.66 26.17
C ASP A 453 12.32 -17.35 24.92
N GLU A 454 11.70 -16.84 23.86
CA GLU A 454 12.39 -16.47 22.64
C GLU A 454 13.27 -15.25 22.83
N TRP A 455 12.81 -14.25 23.59
CA TRP A 455 13.59 -13.08 23.95
C TRP A 455 14.90 -13.50 24.61
N ASP A 456 14.83 -14.35 25.64
CA ASP A 456 16.03 -14.81 26.35
C ASP A 456 16.95 -15.60 25.42
N LYS A 457 16.40 -16.50 24.61
CA LYS A 457 17.18 -17.26 23.62
C LYS A 457 17.92 -16.35 22.65
N GLN A 458 17.28 -15.30 22.12
CA GLN A 458 17.97 -14.39 21.20
C GLN A 458 19.00 -13.54 21.95
N TYR A 459 18.57 -12.79 22.97
CA TYR A 459 19.43 -11.82 23.63
C TYR A 459 20.61 -12.49 24.35
N ASP A 460 20.40 -13.58 25.08
CA ASP A 460 21.47 -14.19 25.89
C ASP A 460 22.54 -14.86 25.03
N ASN A 461 22.14 -15.50 23.92
CA ASN A 461 23.11 -16.12 23.01
C ASN A 461 23.90 -15.06 22.22
N TYR A 462 23.23 -14.02 21.71
CA TYR A 462 23.92 -12.90 21.05
C TYR A 462 24.83 -12.15 22.02
N GLN A 463 24.41 -11.92 23.27
CA GLN A 463 25.25 -11.24 24.26
C GLN A 463 26.54 -12.01 24.54
N LYS A 464 26.49 -13.35 24.69
CA LYS A 464 27.70 -14.18 24.82
C LYS A 464 28.63 -14.06 23.62
N LEU A 465 28.07 -13.99 22.41
CA LEU A 465 28.86 -13.78 21.18
C LEU A 465 29.50 -12.40 21.16
N PHE A 466 28.77 -11.34 21.54
CA PHE A 466 29.28 -9.97 21.63
C PHE A 466 30.38 -9.85 22.68
N ASP A 467 30.15 -10.37 23.89
CA ASP A 467 31.12 -10.33 24.98
C ASP A 467 32.42 -11.02 24.57
N PHE A 468 32.35 -12.19 23.91
CA PHE A 468 33.53 -12.85 23.36
C PHE A 468 34.22 -11.99 22.29
N MET A 469 33.48 -11.56 21.26
CA MET A 469 34.04 -10.79 20.15
C MET A 469 34.72 -9.49 20.62
N ASN A 470 34.08 -8.77 21.55
CA ASN A 470 34.56 -7.48 22.05
C ASN A 470 35.73 -7.63 23.04
N SER A 471 35.86 -8.79 23.71
CA SER A 471 36.99 -9.08 24.61
C SER A 471 38.30 -9.38 23.89
N LYS A 472 38.24 -9.76 22.60
CA LYS A 472 39.39 -10.19 21.79
C LYS A 472 39.86 -9.05 20.88
N ALA A 473 40.87 -8.32 21.32
CA ALA A 473 41.42 -7.18 20.59
C ALA A 473 41.89 -7.55 19.17
N GLU A 474 42.39 -8.78 18.98
CA GLU A 474 42.83 -9.34 17.71
C GLU A 474 41.72 -9.48 16.66
N LEU A 475 40.45 -9.51 17.07
CA LEU A 475 39.32 -9.60 16.15
C LEU A 475 38.95 -8.24 15.53
N ASN A 476 39.45 -7.13 16.07
CA ASN A 476 39.20 -5.77 15.59
C ASN A 476 37.72 -5.50 15.27
N VAL A 477 36.83 -5.93 16.17
CA VAL A 477 35.37 -5.79 16.04
C VAL A 477 34.77 -5.21 17.32
N GLU A 478 33.69 -4.47 17.17
CA GLU A 478 32.80 -4.04 18.25
C GLU A 478 31.36 -4.38 17.85
N ALA A 479 30.78 -5.40 18.46
CA ALA A 479 29.42 -5.85 18.19
C ALA A 479 28.49 -5.54 19.37
N GLN A 480 27.32 -4.99 19.08
CA GLN A 480 26.33 -4.63 20.10
C GLN A 480 24.91 -4.71 19.54
N PHE A 481 23.92 -4.77 20.42
CA PHE A 481 22.56 -4.44 20.03
C PHE A 481 22.47 -2.95 19.75
N GLY A 482 21.77 -2.59 18.68
CA GLY A 482 21.55 -1.23 18.25
C GLY A 482 20.11 -0.99 17.84
N THR A 483 19.81 0.28 17.65
CA THR A 483 18.63 0.77 16.93
C THR A 483 19.06 1.29 15.56
N LEU A 484 18.11 1.70 14.71
CA LEU A 484 18.42 2.29 13.41
C LEU A 484 19.07 3.67 13.58
N ALA A 485 18.66 4.42 14.60
CA ALA A 485 19.26 5.68 15.03
C ALA A 485 20.72 5.50 15.47
N ASP A 486 21.06 4.42 16.20
CA ASP A 486 22.44 4.16 16.61
C ASP A 486 23.35 3.93 15.40
N TYR A 487 22.87 3.19 14.40
CA TYR A 487 23.62 2.93 13.17
C TYR A 487 23.79 4.19 12.31
N PHE A 488 22.71 4.90 11.98
CA PHE A 488 22.83 6.08 11.11
C PHE A 488 23.57 7.24 11.78
N ARG A 489 23.41 7.43 13.09
CA ARG A 489 24.22 8.42 13.83
C ARG A 489 25.71 8.10 13.71
N ALA A 490 26.09 6.85 13.95
CA ALA A 490 27.48 6.41 13.79
C ALA A 490 27.98 6.58 12.34
N LEU A 491 27.11 6.38 11.35
CA LEU A 491 27.45 6.51 9.93
C LEU A 491 27.73 7.94 9.54
N HIS A 492 26.88 8.88 9.97
CA HIS A 492 27.08 10.31 9.75
C HIS A 492 28.33 10.82 10.48
N GLU A 493 28.60 10.33 11.70
CA GLU A 493 29.83 10.64 12.43
C GLU A 493 31.10 10.14 11.70
N GLU A 494 31.05 9.01 11.00
CA GLU A 494 32.18 8.50 10.20
C GLU A 494 32.33 9.24 8.86
N SER A 495 31.23 9.73 8.28
CA SER A 495 31.26 10.48 7.01
C SER A 495 31.58 11.97 7.15
N ASP A 496 31.25 12.59 8.28
CA ASP A 496 31.37 14.04 8.52
C ASP A 496 32.67 14.41 9.29
N THR A 497 33.83 14.21 8.66
CA THR A 497 35.02 15.01 9.01
C THR A 497 34.88 16.45 8.45
N PRO A 498 35.49 17.48 9.07
CA PRO A 498 34.87 18.80 9.25
C PRO A 498 34.42 19.53 7.98
N ALA A 499 33.20 20.07 8.07
CA ALA A 499 32.57 21.13 7.29
C ALA A 499 33.51 21.92 6.35
N GLY A 500 33.38 21.71 5.03
CA GLY A 500 34.02 22.55 4.03
C GLY A 500 33.94 22.07 2.58
N GLU A 501 33.81 20.76 2.33
CA GLU A 501 33.77 20.20 0.97
C GLU A 501 32.75 19.04 0.91
N GLU A 502 31.53 19.30 0.41
CA GLU A 502 30.47 18.30 0.21
C GLU A 502 30.77 17.33 -0.95
N HIS A 503 31.90 16.63 -0.88
CA HIS A 503 32.17 15.45 -1.71
C HIS A 503 32.28 14.23 -0.78
N GLY A 504 31.13 13.89 -0.21
CA GLY A 504 30.96 12.87 0.81
C GLY A 504 30.89 11.46 0.22
N ILE A 505 31.23 10.47 1.04
CA ILE A 505 31.48 9.06 0.71
C ILE A 505 30.36 8.38 -0.09
N PHE A 506 29.16 8.94 -0.22
CA PHE A 506 27.98 8.26 -0.80
C PHE A 506 27.47 8.96 -2.06
N PRO A 507 27.10 8.20 -3.12
CA PRO A 507 26.59 8.76 -4.37
C PRO A 507 25.18 9.31 -4.20
N SER A 508 24.83 10.29 -5.03
CA SER A 508 23.45 10.69 -5.29
C SER A 508 22.78 9.75 -6.29
N LEU A 509 21.50 9.45 -6.06
CA LEU A 509 20.71 8.54 -6.89
C LEU A 509 19.34 9.14 -7.17
N SER A 510 18.84 9.00 -8.39
CA SER A 510 17.43 9.28 -8.71
C SER A 510 16.79 8.15 -9.53
N GLY A 511 15.45 8.11 -9.53
CA GLY A 511 14.65 7.05 -10.14
C GLY A 511 13.95 6.17 -9.09
N ASP A 512 13.26 5.13 -9.54
CA ASP A 512 12.50 4.19 -8.70
C ASP A 512 13.10 2.78 -8.73
N PHE A 513 12.49 1.88 -7.95
CA PHE A 513 12.90 0.47 -7.88
C PHE A 513 11.75 -0.47 -8.26
N PHE A 514 10.97 -0.12 -9.29
CA PHE A 514 9.96 -0.97 -9.91
C PHE A 514 10.40 -1.48 -11.29
N THR A 515 9.99 -2.67 -11.72
CA THR A 515 9.19 -3.68 -11.01
C THR A 515 10.08 -4.67 -10.25
N TYR A 516 9.74 -4.95 -9.00
CA TYR A 516 10.46 -5.92 -8.16
C TYR A 516 10.37 -7.35 -8.70
N ALA A 517 11.49 -8.06 -8.67
CA ALA A 517 11.55 -9.52 -8.77
C ALA A 517 12.42 -10.05 -7.64
N ASP A 518 11.90 -11.03 -6.90
CA ASP A 518 12.61 -11.67 -5.79
C ASP A 518 13.60 -12.72 -6.29
N ARG A 519 13.29 -13.40 -7.41
CA ARG A 519 14.11 -14.43 -8.07
C ARG A 519 13.63 -14.69 -9.50
N ASP A 520 14.48 -15.35 -10.28
CA ASP A 520 14.12 -15.88 -11.60
C ASP A 520 13.44 -14.82 -12.48
N ASP A 521 12.33 -15.17 -13.13
CA ASP A 521 11.44 -14.28 -13.90
C ASP A 521 10.16 -13.91 -13.12
N HIS A 522 10.16 -14.07 -11.79
CA HIS A 522 9.02 -13.79 -10.94
C HIS A 522 8.90 -12.28 -10.68
N TYR A 523 8.40 -11.54 -11.65
CA TYR A 523 8.07 -10.13 -11.48
C TYR A 523 6.77 -9.94 -10.70
N TRP A 524 6.79 -9.09 -9.68
CA TRP A 524 5.66 -8.83 -8.80
C TRP A 524 4.80 -7.70 -9.38
N SER A 525 4.43 -7.77 -10.65
CA SER A 525 3.52 -6.77 -11.28
C SER A 525 2.05 -7.14 -11.16
N GLY A 526 1.72 -8.40 -10.81
CA GLY A 526 0.33 -8.86 -10.69
C GLY A 526 -0.47 -8.06 -9.64
N TYR A 527 0.16 -7.71 -8.51
CA TYR A 527 -0.51 -6.99 -7.43
C TYR A 527 -0.89 -5.55 -7.80
N TYR A 528 -0.34 -4.98 -8.89
CA TYR A 528 -0.77 -3.69 -9.44
C TYR A 528 -2.26 -3.74 -9.84
N THR A 529 -2.80 -4.92 -10.15
CA THR A 529 -4.20 -5.10 -10.56
C THR A 529 -5.04 -5.90 -9.56
N SER A 530 -4.46 -6.86 -8.84
CA SER A 530 -5.18 -7.76 -7.92
C SER A 530 -6.24 -7.05 -7.07
N ARG A 531 -7.45 -7.62 -7.05
CA ARG A 531 -8.61 -7.11 -6.30
C ARG A 531 -8.99 -5.65 -6.67
N PRO A 532 -9.22 -5.35 -7.96
CA PRO A 532 -9.35 -3.97 -8.46
C PRO A 532 -10.56 -3.23 -7.88
N PHE A 533 -11.61 -3.95 -7.46
CA PHE A 533 -12.75 -3.35 -6.79
C PHE A 533 -12.34 -2.57 -5.52
N HIS A 534 -11.47 -3.16 -4.71
CA HIS A 534 -11.01 -2.56 -3.45
C HIS A 534 -10.02 -1.42 -3.71
N LYS A 535 -9.17 -1.53 -4.74
CA LYS A 535 -8.33 -0.41 -5.22
C LYS A 535 -9.19 0.79 -5.69
N LYS A 536 -10.33 0.54 -6.34
CA LYS A 536 -11.27 1.60 -6.70
C LYS A 536 -11.97 2.18 -5.46
N LEU A 537 -12.37 1.33 -4.53
CA LEU A 537 -13.02 1.74 -3.28
C LEU A 537 -12.11 2.66 -2.44
N ASP A 538 -10.82 2.37 -2.40
CA ASP A 538 -9.79 3.20 -1.77
C ASP A 538 -9.80 4.63 -2.32
N ARG A 539 -9.72 4.80 -3.65
CA ARG A 539 -9.80 6.13 -4.30
C ARG A 539 -11.10 6.87 -4.02
N VAL A 540 -12.21 6.14 -3.93
CA VAL A 540 -13.51 6.73 -3.57
C VAL A 540 -13.47 7.22 -2.13
N LEU A 541 -12.96 6.41 -1.20
CA LEU A 541 -12.82 6.78 0.21
C LEU A 541 -11.87 7.96 0.40
N GLU A 542 -10.74 8.02 -0.31
CA GLU A 542 -9.85 9.19 -0.29
C GLU A 542 -10.58 10.49 -0.65
N ALA A 543 -11.38 10.48 -1.71
CA ALA A 543 -12.14 11.65 -2.15
C ALA A 543 -13.20 12.08 -1.11
N TYR A 544 -13.91 11.11 -0.52
CA TYR A 544 -14.90 11.36 0.53
C TYR A 544 -14.25 11.86 1.82
N LEU A 545 -13.11 11.29 2.23
CA LEU A 545 -12.39 11.69 3.44
C LEU A 545 -11.88 13.13 3.29
N ARG A 546 -11.17 13.44 2.20
CA ARG A 546 -10.71 14.80 1.90
C ARG A 546 -11.87 15.80 1.92
N GLY A 547 -12.98 15.45 1.29
CA GLY A 547 -14.17 16.31 1.25
C GLY A 547 -14.79 16.53 2.64
N ALA A 548 -14.88 15.46 3.45
CA ALA A 548 -15.41 15.51 4.80
C ALA A 548 -14.55 16.40 5.71
N GLU A 549 -13.24 16.26 5.65
CA GLU A 549 -12.31 17.07 6.45
C GLU A 549 -12.35 18.55 6.12
N ILE A 550 -12.43 18.90 4.83
CA ILE A 550 -12.51 20.30 4.38
C ILE A 550 -13.81 20.94 4.88
N LEU A 551 -14.96 20.26 4.72
CA LEU A 551 -16.24 20.78 5.21
C LEU A 551 -16.28 20.86 6.73
N TYR A 552 -15.79 19.85 7.43
CA TYR A 552 -15.67 19.85 8.88
C TYR A 552 -14.80 21.00 9.38
N SER A 553 -13.64 21.23 8.76
CA SER A 553 -12.74 22.35 9.11
C SER A 553 -13.39 23.70 8.86
N SER A 554 -14.13 23.84 7.76
CA SER A 554 -14.88 25.06 7.43
C SER A 554 -15.98 25.34 8.46
N MET A 555 -16.69 24.30 8.88
CA MET A 555 -17.67 24.35 9.96
C MET A 555 -17.04 24.79 11.29
N LEU A 556 -15.91 24.19 11.68
CA LEU A 556 -15.18 24.57 12.90
C LEU A 556 -14.71 26.03 12.88
N ALA A 557 -14.21 26.50 11.75
CA ALA A 557 -13.79 27.90 11.60
C ALA A 557 -14.97 28.85 11.77
N SER A 558 -16.12 28.52 11.17
CA SER A 558 -17.36 29.30 11.30
C SER A 558 -17.88 29.32 12.74
N GLN A 559 -17.90 28.17 13.43
CA GLN A 559 -18.29 28.08 14.85
C GLN A 559 -17.40 28.95 15.74
N SER A 560 -16.09 28.92 15.50
CA SER A 560 -15.10 29.67 16.27
C SER A 560 -15.28 31.18 16.11
N ASN A 561 -15.58 31.64 14.89
CA ASN A 561 -15.81 33.06 14.60
C ASN A 561 -17.06 33.63 15.30
N ILE A 562 -18.06 32.77 15.57
CA ILE A 562 -19.36 33.17 16.12
C ILE A 562 -19.46 32.86 17.63
N GLY A 563 -18.48 32.15 18.20
CA GLY A 563 -18.47 31.77 19.61
C GLY A 563 -19.52 30.71 19.97
N SER A 564 -19.80 29.78 19.05
CA SER A 564 -20.85 28.76 19.23
C SER A 564 -20.45 27.66 20.23
N PRO A 565 -21.32 27.27 21.19
CA PRO A 565 -21.01 26.26 22.22
C PRO A 565 -21.19 24.80 21.74
N LEU A 566 -20.93 24.49 20.46
CA LEU A 566 -21.20 23.18 19.84
C LEU A 566 -20.04 22.17 19.95
N LYS A 567 -19.25 22.25 21.03
CA LYS A 567 -18.03 21.45 21.18
C LYS A 567 -18.32 19.94 21.16
N GLU A 568 -19.38 19.50 21.82
CA GLU A 568 -19.76 18.07 21.85
C GLU A 568 -20.16 17.55 20.48
N PHE A 569 -20.98 18.32 19.74
CA PHE A 569 -21.36 18.01 18.36
C PHE A 569 -20.12 17.89 17.46
N SER A 570 -19.21 18.86 17.52
CA SER A 570 -17.99 18.85 16.72
C SER A 570 -17.05 17.70 17.08
N ASN A 571 -16.92 17.37 18.36
CA ASN A 571 -16.15 16.20 18.80
C ASN A 571 -16.74 14.88 18.27
N ASN A 572 -18.06 14.73 18.24
CA ASN A 572 -18.67 13.52 17.68
C ASN A 572 -18.37 13.35 16.18
N LEU A 573 -18.37 14.45 15.42
CA LEU A 573 -17.99 14.41 14.01
C LEU A 573 -16.48 14.11 13.84
N LEU A 574 -15.63 14.66 14.71
CA LEU A 574 -14.21 14.34 14.73
C LEU A 574 -13.96 12.85 14.99
N ASP A 575 -14.66 12.24 15.95
CA ASP A 575 -14.53 10.81 16.25
C ASP A 575 -14.79 9.96 15.00
N ARG A 576 -15.81 10.33 14.21
CA ARG A 576 -16.13 9.67 12.93
C ARG A 576 -15.04 9.87 11.87
N LEU A 577 -14.48 11.07 11.77
CA LEU A 577 -13.35 11.33 10.89
C LEU A 577 -12.11 10.52 11.28
N VAL A 578 -11.80 10.42 12.58
CA VAL A 578 -10.66 9.63 13.07
C VAL A 578 -10.84 8.14 12.72
N ILE A 579 -12.05 7.59 12.86
CA ILE A 579 -12.35 6.23 12.41
C ILE A 579 -12.10 6.08 10.90
N ALA A 580 -12.60 7.04 10.10
CA ALA A 580 -12.43 7.00 8.66
C ALA A 580 -10.95 7.10 8.22
N ARG A 581 -10.17 8.01 8.82
CA ARG A 581 -8.72 8.13 8.62
C ARG A 581 -8.01 6.82 8.93
N ARG A 582 -8.28 6.23 10.11
CA ARG A 582 -7.63 4.98 10.54
C ARG A 582 -7.95 3.80 9.63
N HIS A 583 -9.17 3.71 9.12
CA HIS A 583 -9.56 2.65 8.20
C HIS A 583 -8.93 2.82 6.81
N LEU A 584 -8.90 4.04 6.27
CA LEU A 584 -8.15 4.34 5.06
C LEU A 584 -6.66 4.03 5.26
N ALA A 585 -6.06 4.54 6.34
CA ALA A 585 -4.66 4.35 6.69
C ALA A 585 -4.29 2.86 6.84
N LEU A 586 -5.15 2.07 7.49
CA LEU A 586 -4.95 0.63 7.65
C LEU A 586 -4.93 -0.08 6.29
N PHE A 587 -5.80 0.31 5.35
CA PHE A 587 -5.87 -0.31 4.04
C PHE A 587 -4.63 -0.03 3.16
N GLN A 588 -3.87 1.03 3.47
CA GLN A 588 -2.63 1.32 2.75
C GLN A 588 -1.53 0.29 3.01
N HIS A 589 -1.72 -0.61 3.98
CA HIS A 589 -0.83 -1.73 4.25
C HIS A 589 -0.44 -2.47 2.95
N HIS A 590 0.81 -2.94 2.86
CA HIS A 590 1.33 -3.66 1.71
C HIS A 590 0.67 -5.03 1.44
N ASP A 591 -0.28 -5.49 2.27
CA ASP A 591 -1.24 -6.56 1.90
C ASP A 591 -2.72 -6.12 1.81
N GLY A 592 -3.01 -4.86 2.11
CA GLY A 592 -4.33 -4.24 1.97
C GLY A 592 -4.61 -3.87 0.52
N ILE A 593 -4.20 -2.66 0.12
CA ILE A 593 -4.44 -2.10 -1.22
C ILE A 593 -3.84 -2.94 -2.35
N THR A 594 -2.74 -3.63 -2.10
CA THR A 594 -2.08 -4.56 -3.04
C THR A 594 -2.98 -5.74 -3.42
N GLY A 595 -3.89 -6.12 -2.53
CA GLY A 595 -4.79 -7.23 -2.71
C GLY A 595 -4.14 -8.60 -2.55
N THR A 596 -3.06 -8.70 -1.78
CA THR A 596 -2.29 -9.94 -1.52
C THR A 596 -2.72 -10.67 -0.24
N ALA A 597 -3.58 -10.08 0.60
CA ALA A 597 -4.17 -10.75 1.75
C ALA A 597 -5.15 -11.89 1.38
N LYS A 598 -5.48 -12.75 2.35
CA LYS A 598 -6.52 -13.80 2.23
C LYS A 598 -7.91 -13.18 2.11
N ASP A 599 -8.84 -13.91 1.49
CA ASP A 599 -10.18 -13.39 1.19
C ASP A 599 -10.95 -12.86 2.40
N HIS A 600 -10.89 -13.56 3.53
CA HIS A 600 -11.57 -13.11 4.75
C HIS A 600 -10.96 -11.82 5.33
N VAL A 601 -9.66 -11.58 5.13
CA VAL A 601 -8.97 -10.35 5.52
C VAL A 601 -9.34 -9.21 4.59
N VAL A 602 -9.45 -9.47 3.29
CA VAL A 602 -9.94 -8.47 2.33
C VAL A 602 -11.37 -8.06 2.63
N ILE A 603 -12.24 -9.00 2.99
CA ILE A 603 -13.60 -8.68 3.43
C ILE A 603 -13.59 -7.81 4.69
N ASP A 604 -12.67 -8.06 5.63
CA ASP A 604 -12.50 -7.23 6.82
C ASP A 604 -12.09 -5.79 6.46
N TYR A 605 -11.07 -5.61 5.63
CA TYR A 605 -10.70 -4.28 5.11
C TYR A 605 -11.86 -3.59 4.38
N ALA A 606 -12.58 -4.32 3.53
CA ALA A 606 -13.67 -3.78 2.74
C ALA A 606 -14.83 -3.29 3.61
N LYS A 607 -15.14 -3.99 4.70
CA LYS A 607 -16.14 -3.57 5.69
C LYS A 607 -15.69 -2.31 6.44
N LYS A 608 -14.43 -2.23 6.86
CA LYS A 608 -13.86 -1.04 7.52
C LYS A 608 -13.87 0.18 6.58
N MET A 609 -13.53 0.00 5.30
CA MET A 609 -13.63 1.08 4.31
C MET A 609 -15.08 1.52 4.05
N LEU A 610 -16.03 0.59 4.05
CA LEU A 610 -17.46 0.92 3.91
C LEU A 610 -17.96 1.73 5.12
N GLU A 611 -17.58 1.34 6.34
CA GLU A 611 -17.86 2.12 7.55
C GLU A 611 -17.23 3.52 7.48
N ALA A 612 -15.98 3.62 7.02
CA ALA A 612 -15.30 4.89 6.83
C ALA A 612 -16.04 5.81 5.84
N LEU A 613 -16.55 5.25 4.74
CA LEU A 613 -17.38 5.99 3.78
C LEU A 613 -18.65 6.52 4.42
N HIS A 614 -19.39 5.69 5.17
CA HIS A 614 -20.60 6.13 5.87
C HIS A 614 -20.30 7.22 6.89
N ASN A 615 -19.19 7.11 7.62
CA ASN A 615 -18.73 8.14 8.54
C ASN A 615 -18.40 9.45 7.81
N CYS A 616 -17.71 9.40 6.67
CA CYS A 616 -17.44 10.59 5.85
C CYS A 616 -18.73 11.23 5.32
N GLN A 617 -19.67 10.43 4.81
CA GLN A 617 -20.98 10.88 4.33
C GLN A 617 -21.77 11.59 5.45
N HIS A 618 -21.74 11.03 6.66
CA HIS A 618 -22.40 11.63 7.82
C HIS A 618 -21.78 12.96 8.23
N VAL A 619 -20.45 13.07 8.21
CA VAL A 619 -19.76 14.33 8.51
C VAL A 619 -20.04 15.38 7.45
N ILE A 620 -19.99 15.01 6.16
CA ILE A 620 -20.31 15.90 5.04
C ILE A 620 -21.71 16.50 5.18
N GLN A 621 -22.74 15.66 5.41
CA GLN A 621 -24.11 16.14 5.48
C GLN A 621 -24.35 17.04 6.70
N GLN A 622 -23.77 16.70 7.86
CA GLN A 622 -23.89 17.49 9.08
C GLN A 622 -23.20 18.85 8.95
N SER A 623 -21.96 18.86 8.45
CA SER A 623 -21.20 20.09 8.24
C SER A 623 -21.85 20.98 7.17
N ALA A 624 -22.36 20.39 6.07
CA ALA A 624 -23.10 21.15 5.06
C ALA A 624 -24.39 21.77 5.62
N HIS A 625 -25.14 21.03 6.45
CA HIS A 625 -26.37 21.53 7.06
C HIS A 625 -26.09 22.74 7.97
N TYR A 626 -25.06 22.64 8.82
CA TYR A 626 -24.62 23.76 9.65
C TYR A 626 -24.23 24.99 8.80
N LEU A 627 -23.41 24.78 7.76
CA LEU A 627 -22.90 25.87 6.92
C LEU A 627 -23.99 26.55 6.09
N LEU A 628 -25.05 25.83 5.72
CA LEU A 628 -26.20 26.37 4.99
C LEU A 628 -27.30 26.95 5.89
N THR A 629 -27.19 26.77 7.21
CA THR A 629 -28.17 27.32 8.16
C THR A 629 -28.02 28.84 8.27
N PHE A 630 -29.10 29.58 8.03
CA PHE A 630 -29.09 31.05 8.08
C PHE A 630 -28.74 31.61 9.47
N ASN A 631 -29.31 31.05 10.54
CA ASN A 631 -29.00 31.44 11.91
C ASN A 631 -28.16 30.37 12.63
N GLN A 632 -26.85 30.41 12.42
CA GLN A 632 -25.91 29.46 13.02
C GLN A 632 -25.80 29.60 14.55
N GLN A 633 -26.16 30.74 15.14
CA GLN A 633 -26.12 30.94 16.59
C GLN A 633 -27.18 30.12 17.34
N SER A 634 -28.32 29.86 16.70
CA SER A 634 -29.40 29.03 17.26
C SER A 634 -29.28 27.56 16.89
N TYR A 635 -28.22 27.15 16.18
CA TYR A 635 -28.04 25.76 15.79
C TYR A 635 -27.74 24.91 17.02
N THR A 636 -28.57 23.88 17.27
CA THR A 636 -28.42 22.97 18.41
C THR A 636 -27.60 21.74 18.08
N GLY A 637 -27.59 21.31 16.82
CA GLY A 637 -26.84 20.16 16.31
C GLY A 637 -27.25 18.83 16.93
N GLU A 638 -27.99 18.01 16.19
CA GLU A 638 -28.29 16.64 16.61
C GLU A 638 -27.32 15.67 15.92
N PRO A 639 -26.36 15.06 16.64
CA PRO A 639 -25.29 14.27 16.00
C PRO A 639 -25.80 13.06 15.21
N GLY A 640 -26.99 12.54 15.51
CA GLY A 640 -27.60 11.41 14.81
C GLY A 640 -28.58 11.77 13.70
N ALA A 641 -28.92 13.05 13.52
CA ALA A 641 -29.89 13.46 12.52
C ALA A 641 -29.36 13.26 11.09
N LEU A 642 -30.25 12.98 10.15
CA LEU A 642 -29.95 12.92 8.72
C LEU A 642 -30.64 14.10 8.03
N HIS A 643 -29.87 15.09 7.60
CA HIS A 643 -30.39 16.29 6.95
C HIS A 643 -30.39 16.20 5.43
N PHE A 644 -29.46 15.42 4.87
CA PHE A 644 -29.35 15.17 3.44
C PHE A 644 -29.29 13.67 3.16
N GLU A 645 -29.88 13.26 2.05
CA GLU A 645 -29.59 11.97 1.44
C GLU A 645 -28.45 12.12 0.43
N MET A 646 -27.44 11.26 0.53
CA MET A 646 -26.30 11.29 -0.40
C MET A 646 -26.71 10.76 -1.77
N GLY A 647 -26.22 11.42 -2.83
CA GLY A 647 -26.49 11.04 -4.22
C GLY A 647 -25.95 9.65 -4.60
N GLU A 648 -24.90 9.19 -3.93
CA GLU A 648 -24.35 7.84 -4.06
C GLU A 648 -24.59 7.03 -2.78
N LYS A 649 -25.18 5.85 -2.92
CA LYS A 649 -25.47 4.93 -1.81
C LYS A 649 -24.55 3.71 -1.89
N PHE A 650 -23.66 3.59 -0.90
CA PHE A 650 -22.77 2.45 -0.70
C PHE A 650 -23.45 1.46 0.25
N ILE A 651 -24.06 0.41 -0.29
CA ILE A 651 -24.80 -0.58 0.51
C ILE A 651 -23.90 -1.75 0.92
N GLU A 652 -23.11 -2.24 -0.03
CA GLU A 652 -22.24 -3.41 0.15
C GLU A 652 -20.83 -3.10 -0.35
N HIS A 653 -19.84 -3.71 0.30
CA HIS A 653 -18.43 -3.48 0.02
C HIS A 653 -17.93 -4.15 -1.28
N ASN A 654 -18.78 -4.87 -1.99
CA ASN A 654 -18.48 -5.61 -3.22
C ASN A 654 -19.43 -5.23 -4.38
N LYS A 655 -20.16 -4.13 -4.22
CA LYS A 655 -21.11 -3.62 -5.22
C LYS A 655 -20.83 -2.16 -5.53
N ILE A 656 -20.89 -1.80 -6.80
CA ILE A 656 -20.77 -0.41 -7.25
C ILE A 656 -21.89 0.41 -6.57
N ALA A 657 -21.56 1.64 -6.16
CA ALA A 657 -22.53 2.54 -5.56
C ALA A 657 -23.77 2.71 -6.44
N SER A 658 -24.94 2.59 -5.84
CA SER A 658 -26.19 2.90 -6.53
C SER A 658 -26.47 4.39 -6.46
N GLN A 659 -26.83 5.00 -7.57
CA GLN A 659 -27.32 6.38 -7.58
C GLN A 659 -28.69 6.48 -6.90
N MET A 660 -28.88 7.52 -6.10
CA MET A 660 -30.17 7.84 -5.50
C MET A 660 -31.17 8.24 -6.59
N VAL A 661 -32.35 7.61 -6.56
CA VAL A 661 -33.49 8.01 -7.40
C VAL A 661 -34.31 9.05 -6.64
N ILE A 662 -34.38 10.27 -7.14
CA ILE A 662 -35.21 11.34 -6.60
C ILE A 662 -36.66 11.03 -6.96
N ALA A 663 -37.46 10.65 -5.97
CA ALA A 663 -38.88 10.41 -6.14
C ALA A 663 -39.62 11.75 -6.31
N LEU A 664 -40.09 12.02 -7.52
CA LEU A 664 -40.83 13.23 -7.87
C LEU A 664 -42.33 12.95 -7.90
N ARG A 665 -43.09 13.75 -7.17
CA ARG A 665 -44.56 13.84 -7.27
C ARG A 665 -44.94 15.19 -7.87
N ASP A 666 -46.15 15.31 -8.39
CA ASP A 666 -46.63 16.58 -8.95
C ASP A 666 -46.46 17.73 -7.95
N GLY A 667 -45.81 18.81 -8.40
CA GLY A 667 -45.51 19.97 -7.57
C GLY A 667 -44.36 19.79 -6.57
N SER A 668 -43.65 18.66 -6.57
CA SER A 668 -42.43 18.49 -5.76
C SER A 668 -41.37 19.52 -6.15
N VAL A 669 -40.78 20.14 -5.13
CA VAL A 669 -39.64 21.05 -5.25
C VAL A 669 -38.54 20.50 -4.37
N VAL A 670 -37.47 20.01 -4.98
CA VAL A 670 -36.39 19.30 -4.30
C VAL A 670 -35.10 20.13 -4.40
N PRO A 671 -34.58 20.67 -3.27
CA PRO A 671 -33.28 21.31 -3.26
C PRO A 671 -32.18 20.26 -3.36
N ILE A 672 -31.17 20.55 -4.18
CA ILE A 672 -29.99 19.72 -4.41
C ILE A 672 -28.78 20.57 -4.05
N VAL A 673 -27.97 20.07 -3.11
CA VAL A 673 -26.73 20.73 -2.70
C VAL A 673 -25.57 20.00 -3.34
N LEU A 674 -24.77 20.73 -4.12
CA LEU A 674 -23.54 20.25 -4.74
C LEU A 674 -22.34 20.83 -4.01
N TYR A 675 -21.39 19.97 -3.69
CA TYR A 675 -20.16 20.34 -2.99
C TYR A 675 -18.95 20.22 -3.90
N ASN A 676 -18.19 21.31 -4.04
CA ASN A 676 -16.89 21.31 -4.69
C ASN A 676 -15.78 21.34 -3.63
N SER A 677 -15.06 20.22 -3.47
CA SER A 677 -13.92 20.09 -2.56
C SER A 677 -12.59 20.59 -3.15
N ASP A 678 -12.59 21.07 -4.39
CA ASP A 678 -11.41 21.63 -5.03
C ASP A 678 -11.25 23.12 -4.75
N ALA A 679 -10.00 23.55 -4.66
CA ALA A 679 -9.62 24.94 -4.44
C ALA A 679 -9.77 25.82 -5.70
N HIS A 680 -10.38 25.30 -6.77
CA HIS A 680 -10.66 26.03 -7.99
C HIS A 680 -12.12 25.86 -8.43
N ARG A 681 -12.61 26.84 -9.18
CA ARG A 681 -13.95 26.83 -9.75
C ARG A 681 -14.08 25.71 -10.79
N ARG A 682 -15.17 24.94 -10.74
CA ARG A 682 -15.47 23.84 -11.66
C ARG A 682 -16.73 24.11 -12.44
N ARG A 683 -16.70 23.81 -13.74
CA ARG A 683 -17.88 23.79 -14.60
C ARG A 683 -17.91 22.48 -15.35
N GLU A 684 -18.93 21.68 -15.10
CA GLU A 684 -19.03 20.31 -15.63
C GLU A 684 -20.48 19.88 -15.83
N LEU A 685 -20.68 18.80 -16.58
CA LEU A 685 -21.98 18.15 -16.67
C LEU A 685 -22.19 17.31 -15.42
N PHE A 686 -23.32 17.53 -14.76
CA PHE A 686 -23.74 16.77 -13.60
C PHE A 686 -25.04 16.05 -13.91
N THR A 687 -25.15 14.80 -13.47
CA THR A 687 -26.29 13.92 -13.77
C THR A 687 -26.94 13.45 -12.49
N LEU A 688 -28.26 13.60 -12.40
CA LEU A 688 -29.10 13.13 -11.31
C LEU A 688 -30.13 12.14 -11.83
N ARG A 689 -30.51 11.16 -11.01
CA ARG A 689 -31.54 10.20 -11.37
C ARG A 689 -32.89 10.58 -10.75
N THR A 690 -33.93 10.63 -11.56
CA THR A 690 -35.30 11.02 -11.14
C THR A 690 -36.30 9.93 -11.48
N SER A 691 -37.44 9.91 -10.77
CA SER A 691 -38.54 8.98 -11.07
C SER A 691 -39.47 9.45 -12.21
N SER A 692 -39.21 10.63 -12.78
CA SER A 692 -40.04 11.27 -13.81
C SER A 692 -39.15 12.09 -14.75
N PRO A 693 -39.44 12.10 -16.07
CA PRO A 693 -38.71 12.93 -17.02
C PRO A 693 -39.21 14.38 -17.05
N TYR A 694 -40.36 14.65 -16.43
CA TYR A 694 -41.02 15.96 -16.47
C TYR A 694 -40.49 16.84 -15.33
N VAL A 695 -39.38 17.53 -15.61
CA VAL A 695 -38.68 18.35 -14.61
C VAL A 695 -38.32 19.73 -15.14
N GLU A 696 -38.03 20.64 -14.23
CA GLU A 696 -37.38 21.92 -14.47
C GLU A 696 -36.20 22.04 -13.50
N VAL A 697 -35.01 22.40 -14.01
CA VAL A 697 -33.82 22.63 -13.19
C VAL A 697 -33.59 24.13 -13.04
N LEU A 698 -33.56 24.60 -11.80
CA LEU A 698 -33.29 25.99 -11.46
C LEU A 698 -31.94 26.10 -10.73
N SER A 699 -31.16 27.11 -11.08
CA SER A 699 -29.96 27.46 -10.30
C SER A 699 -30.33 28.23 -9.02
N GLY A 700 -29.40 28.39 -8.08
CA GLY A 700 -29.63 29.08 -6.78
C GLY A 700 -30.09 30.54 -6.83
N LYS A 701 -30.39 31.11 -8.01
CA LYS A 701 -31.08 32.40 -8.21
C LYS A 701 -32.48 32.23 -8.81
N ASP A 702 -33.05 31.03 -8.71
CA ASP A 702 -34.29 30.61 -9.36
C ASP A 702 -34.30 30.83 -10.88
N GLN A 703 -33.12 30.78 -11.50
CA GLN A 703 -32.98 30.94 -12.94
C GLN A 703 -33.01 29.57 -13.64
N PRO A 704 -33.88 29.38 -14.65
CA PRO A 704 -33.92 28.17 -15.46
C PRO A 704 -32.54 27.84 -16.05
N THR A 705 -32.15 26.57 -15.91
CA THR A 705 -30.89 26.02 -16.42
C THR A 705 -31.22 24.99 -17.49
N SER A 706 -30.54 25.04 -18.63
CA SER A 706 -30.70 24.03 -19.67
C SER A 706 -30.27 22.66 -19.16
N PHE A 707 -31.09 21.64 -19.45
CA PHE A 707 -30.85 20.26 -19.06
C PHE A 707 -31.24 19.31 -20.20
N GLN A 708 -30.75 18.07 -20.12
CA GLN A 708 -31.10 16.96 -20.97
C GLN A 708 -31.69 15.84 -20.09
N VAL A 709 -32.64 15.10 -20.63
CA VAL A 709 -33.22 13.93 -19.96
C VAL A 709 -32.98 12.70 -20.83
N ASP A 710 -32.36 11.68 -20.24
CA ASP A 710 -32.02 10.43 -20.89
C ASP A 710 -32.71 9.24 -20.19
N PRO A 711 -33.11 8.20 -20.92
CA PRO A 711 -33.59 6.96 -20.32
C PRO A 711 -32.46 6.21 -19.61
N VAL A 712 -32.76 5.60 -18.47
CA VAL A 712 -31.81 4.76 -17.73
C VAL A 712 -31.88 3.32 -18.22
N PHE A 713 -30.78 2.79 -18.75
CA PHE A 713 -30.73 1.39 -19.18
C PHE A 713 -30.32 0.47 -18.03
N ILE A 714 -31.20 -0.49 -17.68
CA ILE A 714 -30.95 -1.48 -16.62
C ILE A 714 -30.14 -2.66 -17.20
N LYS A 715 -30.37 -2.98 -18.47
CA LYS A 715 -29.63 -3.97 -19.26
C LYS A 715 -29.50 -3.48 -20.70
N SER A 716 -28.67 -4.15 -21.50
CA SER A 716 -28.52 -3.84 -22.92
C SER A 716 -29.89 -3.88 -23.62
N GLY A 717 -30.32 -2.72 -24.16
CA GLY A 717 -31.60 -2.57 -24.86
C GLY A 717 -32.85 -2.45 -23.97
N GLU A 718 -32.74 -2.52 -22.64
CA GLU A 718 -33.86 -2.44 -21.70
C GLU A 718 -33.78 -1.16 -20.86
N ALA A 719 -34.64 -0.19 -21.17
CA ALA A 719 -34.78 1.06 -20.43
C ALA A 719 -35.71 0.87 -19.22
N ALA A 720 -35.41 1.55 -18.12
CA ALA A 720 -36.26 1.64 -16.95
C ALA A 720 -37.49 2.52 -17.25
N ASP A 721 -38.68 2.04 -16.92
CA ASP A 721 -39.92 2.81 -17.10
C ASP A 721 -40.09 3.98 -16.11
N ASN A 722 -39.36 3.94 -15.00
CA ASN A 722 -39.51 4.83 -13.86
C ASN A 722 -38.20 5.47 -13.39
N MET A 723 -37.17 5.50 -14.25
CA MET A 723 -35.90 6.14 -13.94
C MET A 723 -35.37 6.89 -15.15
N PHE A 724 -35.01 8.15 -14.92
CA PHE A 724 -34.51 9.05 -15.95
C PHE A 724 -33.26 9.76 -15.42
N ASP A 725 -32.25 9.90 -16.26
CA ASP A 725 -31.04 10.65 -15.94
C ASP A 725 -31.21 12.08 -16.45
N VAL A 726 -31.19 13.05 -15.54
CA VAL A 726 -31.29 14.49 -15.81
C VAL A 726 -29.90 15.08 -15.73
N THR A 727 -29.35 15.46 -16.88
CA THR A 727 -27.99 15.99 -17.01
C THR A 727 -28.02 17.49 -17.31
N PHE A 728 -27.27 18.28 -16.55
CA PHE A 728 -27.20 19.73 -16.74
C PHE A 728 -25.81 20.27 -16.40
N MET A 729 -25.50 21.46 -16.92
CA MET A 729 -24.23 22.12 -16.64
C MET A 729 -24.28 22.77 -15.26
N VAL A 730 -23.36 22.39 -14.38
CA VAL A 730 -23.18 23.03 -13.06
C VAL A 730 -21.99 23.96 -13.09
N ASP A 731 -22.09 25.04 -12.32
CA ASP A 731 -21.01 26.00 -12.10
C ASP A 731 -20.78 26.15 -10.59
N LEU A 732 -19.66 25.60 -10.11
CA LEU A 732 -19.34 25.45 -8.69
C LEU A 732 -18.11 26.29 -8.36
N ALA A 733 -18.24 27.21 -7.41
CA ALA A 733 -17.08 27.98 -6.92
C ALA A 733 -16.10 27.07 -6.15
N ALA A 734 -14.87 27.52 -5.99
CA ALA A 734 -13.87 26.82 -5.18
C ALA A 734 -14.35 26.62 -3.75
N LEU A 735 -14.13 25.44 -3.17
CA LEU A 735 -14.45 25.09 -1.78
C LEU A 735 -15.86 25.52 -1.35
N SER A 736 -16.87 25.27 -2.19
CA SER A 736 -18.21 25.83 -2.01
C SER A 736 -19.32 24.78 -2.00
N LEU A 737 -20.42 25.14 -1.33
CA LEU A 737 -21.72 24.47 -1.42
C LEU A 737 -22.62 25.33 -2.31
N THR A 738 -23.15 24.73 -3.37
CA THR A 738 -24.06 25.41 -4.32
C THR A 738 -25.38 24.67 -4.39
N THR A 739 -26.48 25.41 -4.25
CA THR A 739 -27.83 24.85 -4.33
C THR A 739 -28.42 25.01 -5.72
N TYR A 740 -28.97 23.92 -6.24
CA TYR A 740 -29.87 23.87 -7.39
C TYR A 740 -31.23 23.36 -6.92
N THR A 741 -32.28 23.65 -7.66
CA THR A 741 -33.64 23.21 -7.34
C THR A 741 -34.20 22.42 -8.51
N LEU A 742 -34.67 21.21 -8.23
CA LEU A 742 -35.39 20.38 -9.18
C LEU A 742 -36.88 20.48 -8.90
N LYS A 743 -37.65 20.90 -9.89
CA LYS A 743 -39.09 21.04 -9.79
C LYS A 743 -39.78 20.05 -10.69
N ALA A 744 -40.71 19.26 -10.14
CA ALA A 744 -41.53 18.35 -10.91
C ALA A 744 -42.61 19.12 -11.68
N LEU A 745 -42.74 18.82 -12.97
CA LEU A 745 -43.76 19.37 -13.85
C LEU A 745 -44.83 18.32 -14.16
N GLU A 746 -46.04 18.80 -14.44
CA GLU A 746 -47.09 17.93 -14.98
C GLU A 746 -46.74 17.53 -16.43
N PRO A 747 -47.04 16.29 -16.86
CA PRO A 747 -46.70 15.78 -18.19
C PRO A 747 -47.13 16.66 -19.38
N GLY A 748 -48.14 17.51 -19.22
CA GLY A 748 -48.67 18.41 -20.26
C GLY A 748 -48.04 19.80 -20.35
N LYS A 749 -47.15 20.19 -19.42
CA LYS A 749 -46.59 21.57 -19.36
C LYS A 749 -45.28 21.78 -20.11
N LEU A 750 -44.63 20.72 -20.59
CA LEU A 750 -43.35 20.80 -21.31
C LEU A 750 -43.47 21.24 -22.77
N ASN A 751 -44.69 21.24 -23.36
CA ASN A 751 -44.91 21.69 -24.74
C ASN A 751 -44.94 23.24 -24.92
N GLN A 752 -44.54 24.02 -23.91
CA GLN A 752 -44.56 25.49 -23.94
C GLN A 752 -43.24 26.17 -23.56
N MET A 753 -42.16 25.40 -23.32
CA MET A 753 -40.79 25.91 -23.19
C MET A 753 -39.96 25.49 -24.40
#